data_AF-A0A6P0YDG3-F1
#
_entry.id   AF-A0A6P0YDG3-F1
#
_cell.length_a   1.000
_cell.length_b   1.000
_cell.length_c   1.000
_cell.angle_alpha   90.00
_cell.angle_beta   90.00
_cell.angle_gamma   90.00
#
_symmetry.space_group_name_H-M   'P 1'
#
loop_
_entity.id
_entity.type
_entity.pdbx_description
1 polymer ?
#
loop_
_entity_poly.entity_id
_entity_poly.type
_entity_poly.pdbx_seq_one_letter_code
_entity_poly.pdbx_strand_id
1 'polypeptide(L)'
;KVKIGDKLFYDENDNGIQDAGEEGVEGGTVTLFDAEGNEIDSTTTGPDGMYMFEVEANENYSLDFDAPAGFDGFTSPNQGGDDAADSDVDADGHVDISVGDTDDFTFDAGLVKDKVKIGDKLFYDENDNGIQDAGEEGVEGGTVTLFDAEGNEIDSTTTGPDGMYMFEVEANENYSLDFDAPAGFDGFTSPNQGGDDAADSDVDADGHVDISVGDTDDFTFDAGLVKLTPGIEIEKSTNTVDADTPDLAPEIVAGETVTWTYEVTNTGDVSFNESEVVVTDDQEGTITNIVDKINGDDDNTLEPGETWIYEQTGIAQDLSTVTNNVIDFETDAEGNPLPAGTVIDTEYSALGLTISATGGSNQAMIFDSANPTGEDDDLKTDSEGNILIISEDGDSSDPDDEAHGGVITFDLDNPVELNSINFVDIEETGGEVSTTDVDGNVTTTAIPAPGDGSLQTLDIDDSDVVKVEVDLVGSGAISGLDFDSIGDGIYKNIGTVVADGVEDSDPSHYVNGEPDPQNPGIDIEKFTNGVDADTIEEAVKIAAGETVTWTYEVTNTGDVSFAKSEIEVTDDQEGTITDIIEKINGNQDNTLDPGETWIYEQTGIAQDLSTATSSQEFTFNFTGNSYTTGSHGNVRTFTQNGVSVDVSAFSSNKSGGNWKTAFLGVYNGALGVTNQNESGYYHRVDNGTSNDYILFEFDEKVTVDRAFLSSIANDSDISVWIGDRDGDISLLNSDILNDFTKENNNGGNGGSDHARWANFNTDELTGDTLVIAAKTDGTNDNFKVKKLDLSVPGETTIGNYVNIGTVTAGSVSDEDQSSYTNPEGEPEPEPENPGIEIEKLTNGVDADTPDDAVEIAAGDTVTWTYEVTNTGNVSFDIDDIEVTDDQEGTITHISHQGDGDDTLAPGETWIYQETGTAQDLTTTTSSQDITFHLTGNSYTTGSDGNVRTFTQNGVSVDVSAFSSNKSGGDWKKAYLGAYGSGLGVTNQNESGSGHLVDNGGSNDYILFEFDEEVIVDKAFLDYVSGGSDITVWIGDRDGEDISLLNNDILNDFTKENNDDYNNNHDRWADFNANELKGDTLVIAARTDHNHDAFKLRKLDISVPGEESSGVYENIGTVSVNGLMDEDWSHYVNPDFSI
;
A
#
# COMPACT_ATOMS: atom_id res chain seq x y z
N LYS A 1 -59.48 55.99 -87.07
CA LYS A 1 -58.65 55.18 -86.16
C LYS A 1 -59.03 55.39 -84.71
N VAL A 2 -59.25 54.29 -84.00
CA VAL A 2 -59.47 54.15 -82.56
C VAL A 2 -58.58 53.01 -82.04
N LYS A 3 -58.41 52.91 -80.73
CA LYS A 3 -57.58 51.87 -80.09
C LYS A 3 -58.44 50.77 -79.48
N ILE A 4 -57.95 49.53 -79.58
CA ILE A 4 -58.56 48.35 -78.94
C ILE A 4 -57.52 47.48 -78.23
N GLY A 5 -57.96 46.75 -77.21
CA GLY A 5 -57.17 45.80 -76.41
C GLY A 5 -57.17 46.18 -74.94
N ASP A 6 -56.76 45.32 -74.02
CA ASP A 6 -56.48 45.72 -72.64
C ASP A 6 -55.44 44.78 -72.01
N LYS A 7 -55.84 43.63 -71.45
CA LYS A 7 -54.95 42.76 -70.66
C LYS A 7 -55.14 41.26 -70.94
N LEU A 8 -54.03 40.54 -71.02
CA LEU A 8 -53.96 39.09 -70.81
C LEU A 8 -53.60 38.86 -69.33
N PHE A 9 -54.43 38.16 -68.55
CA PHE A 9 -54.25 38.00 -67.10
C PHE A 9 -54.28 36.54 -66.66
N TYR A 10 -53.59 36.22 -65.57
CA TYR A 10 -53.65 34.90 -64.94
C TYR A 10 -54.83 34.88 -63.98
N ASP A 11 -55.86 34.13 -64.36
CA ASP A 11 -57.03 33.86 -63.53
C ASP A 11 -56.73 32.65 -62.65
N GLU A 12 -56.18 32.92 -61.47
CA GLU A 12 -55.74 31.90 -60.52
C GLU A 12 -56.89 31.00 -60.05
N ASN A 13 -58.14 31.49 -60.16
CA ASN A 13 -59.31 30.82 -59.63
C ASN A 13 -60.29 30.30 -60.70
N ASP A 14 -59.90 30.39 -61.99
CA ASP A 14 -60.63 29.92 -63.17
C ASP A 14 -62.11 30.37 -63.21
N ASN A 15 -62.38 31.62 -62.82
CA ASN A 15 -63.75 32.14 -62.77
C ASN A 15 -64.14 33.00 -63.99
N GLY A 16 -63.18 33.31 -64.86
CA GLY A 16 -63.27 34.16 -66.04
C GLY A 16 -63.36 35.66 -65.75
N ILE A 17 -63.13 36.10 -64.51
CA ILE A 17 -63.23 37.49 -64.03
C ILE A 17 -61.85 37.96 -63.62
N GLN A 18 -61.45 39.16 -64.03
CA GLN A 18 -60.20 39.76 -63.61
C GLN A 18 -60.32 40.29 -62.17
N ASP A 19 -59.96 39.45 -61.20
CA ASP A 19 -60.01 39.76 -59.78
C ASP A 19 -58.85 40.65 -59.31
N ALA A 20 -59.05 41.30 -58.16
CA ALA A 20 -58.02 42.15 -57.58
C ALA A 20 -56.84 41.32 -57.05
N GLY A 21 -55.70 41.41 -57.72
CA GLY A 21 -54.48 40.65 -57.39
C GLY A 21 -54.03 39.73 -58.51
N GLU A 22 -54.89 39.51 -59.52
CA GLU A 22 -54.54 38.71 -60.69
C GLU A 22 -53.57 39.46 -61.61
N GLU A 23 -52.39 38.86 -61.75
CA GLU A 23 -51.27 39.46 -62.45
C GLU A 23 -51.47 39.40 -63.97
N GLY A 24 -50.84 40.33 -64.67
CA GLY A 24 -50.80 40.29 -66.13
C GLY A 24 -49.78 39.28 -66.64
N VAL A 25 -50.08 38.61 -67.74
CA VAL A 25 -49.21 37.59 -68.33
C VAL A 25 -48.40 38.18 -69.48
N GLU A 26 -47.08 38.24 -69.32
CA GLU A 26 -46.15 38.70 -70.36
C GLU A 26 -45.95 37.64 -71.45
N GLY A 27 -45.79 38.08 -72.70
CA GLY A 27 -45.31 37.26 -73.80
C GLY A 27 -46.37 36.42 -74.53
N GLY A 28 -47.65 36.51 -74.14
CA GLY A 28 -48.75 35.98 -74.93
C GLY A 28 -48.87 36.71 -76.26
N THR A 29 -49.09 35.98 -77.36
CA THR A 29 -49.22 36.58 -78.70
C THR A 29 -50.68 36.89 -78.97
N VAL A 30 -50.97 38.12 -79.41
CA VAL A 30 -52.31 38.55 -79.82
C VAL A 30 -52.25 38.93 -81.30
N THR A 31 -53.15 38.37 -82.10
CA THR A 31 -53.19 38.56 -83.55
C THR A 31 -54.52 39.20 -83.96
N LEU A 32 -54.47 40.30 -84.71
CA LEU A 32 -55.62 41.04 -85.18
C LEU A 32 -55.99 40.65 -86.61
N PHE A 33 -57.27 40.35 -86.86
CA PHE A 33 -57.79 40.01 -88.19
C PHE A 33 -58.88 40.99 -88.66
N ASP A 34 -59.01 41.17 -89.98
CA ASP A 34 -60.12 41.88 -90.60
C ASP A 34 -61.41 41.05 -90.64
N ALA A 35 -62.54 41.68 -91.01
CA ALA A 35 -63.84 41.01 -91.14
C ALA A 35 -63.89 39.88 -92.18
N GLU A 36 -62.90 39.78 -93.06
CA GLU A 36 -62.75 38.70 -94.04
C GLU A 36 -61.83 37.57 -93.55
N GLY A 37 -61.26 37.68 -92.34
CA GLY A 37 -60.36 36.72 -91.71
C GLY A 37 -58.91 36.82 -92.19
N ASN A 38 -58.48 37.96 -92.73
CA ASN A 38 -57.07 38.19 -93.07
C ASN A 38 -56.35 38.86 -91.90
N GLU A 39 -55.16 38.36 -91.56
CA GLU A 39 -54.29 38.97 -90.55
C GLU A 39 -53.91 40.41 -90.94
N ILE A 40 -54.12 41.35 -90.02
CA ILE A 40 -53.77 42.77 -90.15
C ILE A 40 -52.43 43.05 -89.48
N ASP A 41 -52.30 42.63 -88.22
CA ASP A 41 -51.15 42.90 -87.36
C ASP A 41 -51.08 41.89 -86.21
N SER A 42 -49.95 41.81 -85.52
CA SER A 42 -49.79 41.01 -84.30
C SER A 42 -48.88 41.70 -83.30
N THR A 43 -49.09 41.42 -82.01
CA THR A 43 -48.31 41.96 -80.91
C THR A 43 -48.12 40.91 -79.81
N THR A 44 -47.20 41.15 -78.89
CA THR A 44 -47.03 40.33 -77.68
C THR A 44 -47.38 41.15 -76.46
N THR A 45 -48.08 40.57 -75.50
CA THR A 45 -48.44 41.23 -74.23
C THR A 45 -47.18 41.63 -73.46
N GLY A 46 -47.21 42.82 -72.86
CA GLY A 46 -46.09 43.34 -72.06
C GLY A 46 -46.02 42.75 -70.65
N PRO A 47 -45.06 43.17 -69.81
CA PRO A 47 -44.86 42.70 -68.43
C PRO A 47 -46.12 42.73 -67.55
N ASP A 48 -47.01 43.69 -67.79
CA ASP A 48 -48.26 43.85 -67.03
C ASP A 48 -49.46 43.18 -67.73
N GLY A 49 -49.21 42.29 -68.70
CA GLY A 49 -50.25 41.63 -69.52
C GLY A 49 -50.85 42.50 -70.63
N MET A 50 -50.44 43.77 -70.71
CA MET A 50 -51.14 44.75 -71.55
C MET A 50 -50.84 44.61 -73.05
N TYR A 51 -51.84 44.83 -73.91
CA TYR A 51 -51.68 44.88 -75.37
C TYR A 51 -52.60 45.96 -76.01
N MET A 52 -52.30 46.39 -77.25
CA MET A 52 -53.12 47.40 -77.95
C MET A 52 -52.91 47.45 -79.47
N PHE A 53 -53.99 47.64 -80.22
CA PHE A 53 -54.00 47.88 -81.67
C PHE A 53 -54.68 49.20 -82.07
N GLU A 54 -54.23 49.84 -83.17
CA GLU A 54 -54.90 51.01 -83.78
C GLU A 54 -55.67 50.63 -85.07
N VAL A 55 -56.98 50.49 -84.96
CA VAL A 55 -57.88 50.01 -86.02
C VAL A 55 -58.77 51.11 -86.58
N GLU A 56 -59.41 50.92 -87.74
CA GLU A 56 -60.38 51.89 -88.25
C GLU A 56 -61.71 51.83 -87.49
N ALA A 57 -62.34 53.00 -87.31
CA ALA A 57 -63.56 53.12 -86.51
C ALA A 57 -64.79 52.65 -87.29
N ASN A 58 -65.77 52.05 -86.61
CA ASN A 58 -67.01 51.50 -87.20
C ASN A 58 -66.77 50.34 -88.18
N GLU A 59 -65.76 49.50 -87.90
CA GLU A 59 -65.47 48.27 -88.63
C GLU A 59 -65.50 47.07 -87.66
N ASN A 60 -65.56 45.86 -88.24
CA ASN A 60 -65.53 44.61 -87.48
C ASN A 60 -64.15 43.97 -87.64
N TYR A 61 -63.65 43.41 -86.55
CA TYR A 61 -62.35 42.72 -86.45
C TYR A 61 -62.51 41.46 -85.60
N SER A 62 -61.47 40.66 -85.49
CA SER A 62 -61.36 39.63 -84.45
C SER A 62 -59.94 39.61 -83.88
N LEU A 63 -59.81 39.11 -82.65
CA LEU A 63 -58.52 38.84 -82.02
C LEU A 63 -58.40 37.33 -81.77
N ASP A 64 -57.22 36.78 -82.07
CA ASP A 64 -56.81 35.45 -81.64
C ASP A 64 -55.64 35.60 -80.67
N PHE A 65 -55.73 34.93 -79.53
CA PHE A 65 -54.71 34.87 -78.50
C PHE A 65 -54.07 33.48 -78.49
N ASP A 66 -52.74 33.44 -78.47
CA ASP A 66 -51.98 32.22 -78.21
C ASP A 66 -51.53 32.24 -76.74
N ALA A 67 -51.95 31.23 -75.97
CA ALA A 67 -51.50 31.04 -74.60
C ALA A 67 -49.97 30.81 -74.57
N PRO A 68 -49.22 31.53 -73.71
CA PRO A 68 -47.80 31.27 -73.53
C PRO A 68 -47.56 29.94 -72.80
N ALA A 69 -46.32 29.43 -72.83
CA ALA A 69 -45.97 28.19 -72.14
C ALA A 69 -46.21 28.29 -70.63
N GLY A 70 -46.75 27.22 -70.03
CA GLY A 70 -47.12 27.15 -68.61
C GLY A 70 -48.58 27.47 -68.31
N PHE A 71 -49.43 27.64 -69.33
CA PHE A 71 -50.87 27.85 -69.19
C PHE A 71 -51.65 26.78 -69.99
N ASP A 72 -52.68 26.18 -69.36
CA ASP A 72 -53.53 25.09 -69.89
C ASP A 72 -54.54 25.61 -70.93
N GLY A 73 -54.80 26.92 -70.93
CA GLY A 73 -55.68 27.55 -71.91
C GLY A 73 -56.37 28.80 -71.36
N PHE A 74 -57.47 29.15 -72.03
CA PHE A 74 -58.27 30.32 -71.69
C PHE A 74 -59.48 29.95 -70.84
N THR A 75 -59.79 30.84 -69.91
CA THR A 75 -60.99 30.80 -69.07
C THR A 75 -62.26 30.96 -69.90
N SER A 76 -63.42 30.74 -69.27
CA SER A 76 -64.70 30.97 -69.95
C SER A 76 -64.93 32.46 -70.24
N PRO A 77 -65.42 32.84 -71.43
CA PRO A 77 -65.66 34.25 -71.77
C PRO A 77 -66.90 34.85 -71.08
N ASN A 78 -66.93 36.19 -70.98
CA ASN A 78 -68.05 37.05 -70.60
C ASN A 78 -68.62 36.69 -69.21
N GLN A 79 -67.74 36.47 -68.23
CA GLN A 79 -68.13 36.10 -66.87
C GLN A 79 -68.31 37.34 -65.99
N GLY A 80 -69.19 37.26 -65.00
CA GLY A 80 -69.53 38.45 -64.22
C GLY A 80 -70.44 39.41 -64.99
N GLY A 81 -70.33 40.71 -64.73
CA GLY A 81 -71.22 41.71 -65.34
C GLY A 81 -70.58 43.07 -65.57
N ASP A 82 -69.25 43.13 -65.45
CA ASP A 82 -68.43 44.30 -65.75
C ASP A 82 -67.50 43.91 -66.90
N ASP A 83 -67.88 44.34 -68.11
CA ASP A 83 -67.25 44.04 -69.41
C ASP A 83 -65.76 44.43 -69.47
N ALA A 84 -65.31 45.30 -68.57
CA ALA A 84 -63.93 45.78 -68.51
C ALA A 84 -63.06 44.98 -67.51
N ALA A 85 -63.57 43.87 -67.00
CA ALA A 85 -62.94 43.09 -65.95
C ALA A 85 -63.30 41.60 -66.06
N ASP A 86 -63.54 41.11 -67.26
CA ASP A 86 -63.80 39.71 -67.55
C ASP A 86 -63.10 39.27 -68.83
N SER A 87 -62.84 37.98 -68.96
CA SER A 87 -62.25 37.42 -70.19
C SER A 87 -63.26 37.50 -71.33
N ASP A 88 -62.88 38.00 -72.50
CA ASP A 88 -63.77 38.05 -73.68
C ASP A 88 -63.58 36.88 -74.63
N VAL A 89 -62.45 36.20 -74.52
CA VAL A 89 -62.03 35.17 -75.46
C VAL A 89 -62.66 33.82 -75.15
N ASP A 90 -63.05 33.10 -76.18
CA ASP A 90 -63.47 31.71 -76.03
C ASP A 90 -62.29 30.77 -75.70
N ALA A 91 -62.58 29.50 -75.45
CA ALA A 91 -61.56 28.51 -75.10
C ALA A 91 -60.49 28.28 -76.20
N ASP A 92 -60.77 28.70 -77.44
CA ASP A 92 -59.80 28.66 -78.54
C ASP A 92 -58.96 29.96 -78.61
N GLY A 93 -59.14 30.88 -77.65
CA GLY A 93 -58.45 32.17 -77.58
C GLY A 93 -59.03 33.23 -78.52
N HIS A 94 -60.27 33.07 -79.00
CA HIS A 94 -60.84 33.92 -80.05
C HIS A 94 -61.93 34.86 -79.54
N VAL A 95 -61.97 36.09 -80.06
CA VAL A 95 -63.08 37.03 -79.86
C VAL A 95 -63.41 37.82 -81.14
N ASP A 96 -64.70 37.88 -81.49
CA ASP A 96 -65.25 38.72 -82.55
C ASP A 96 -65.55 40.13 -82.01
N ILE A 97 -65.00 41.17 -82.65
CA ILE A 97 -65.06 42.55 -82.18
C ILE A 97 -65.84 43.46 -83.14
N SER A 98 -66.76 44.27 -82.59
CA SER A 98 -67.44 45.35 -83.31
C SER A 98 -67.01 46.71 -82.78
N VAL A 99 -66.12 47.39 -83.51
CA VAL A 99 -65.46 48.61 -83.00
C VAL A 99 -66.28 49.87 -83.28
N GLY A 100 -66.47 50.70 -82.24
CA GLY A 100 -67.18 51.98 -82.31
C GLY A 100 -66.35 53.16 -82.89
N ASP A 101 -66.72 54.39 -82.51
CA ASP A 101 -66.00 55.63 -82.85
C ASP A 101 -65.15 56.21 -81.71
N THR A 102 -64.99 55.44 -80.63
CA THR A 102 -64.11 55.71 -79.48
C THR A 102 -63.16 54.54 -79.22
N ASP A 103 -62.10 54.79 -78.46
CA ASP A 103 -61.19 53.74 -77.98
C ASP A 103 -61.95 52.80 -77.01
N ASP A 104 -61.58 51.51 -77.03
CA ASP A 104 -62.27 50.43 -76.32
C ASP A 104 -61.25 49.49 -75.67
N PHE A 105 -61.15 49.52 -74.34
CA PHE A 105 -60.17 48.76 -73.55
C PHE A 105 -60.93 47.83 -72.61
N THR A 106 -61.70 46.92 -73.21
CA THR A 106 -62.55 45.92 -72.55
C THR A 106 -62.43 44.60 -73.33
N PHE A 107 -61.22 44.34 -73.83
CA PHE A 107 -60.93 43.11 -74.57
C PHE A 107 -59.81 42.44 -73.80
N ASP A 108 -60.20 41.59 -72.87
CA ASP A 108 -59.31 40.93 -71.95
C ASP A 108 -59.33 39.41 -72.20
N ALA A 109 -58.29 38.73 -71.73
CA ALA A 109 -58.19 37.28 -71.83
C ALA A 109 -57.63 36.71 -70.53
N GLY A 110 -58.43 35.88 -69.84
CA GLY A 110 -58.02 35.17 -68.64
C GLY A 110 -57.41 33.81 -68.99
N LEU A 111 -56.25 33.50 -68.42
CA LEU A 111 -55.53 32.23 -68.57
C LEU A 111 -55.51 31.44 -67.27
N VAL A 112 -55.42 30.12 -67.36
CA VAL A 112 -55.22 29.19 -66.23
C VAL A 112 -53.93 28.39 -66.40
N LYS A 113 -53.26 28.00 -65.31
CA LYS A 113 -52.05 27.16 -65.34
C LYS A 113 -52.40 25.67 -65.44
N ASP A 114 -51.46 24.89 -65.96
CA ASP A 114 -51.54 23.42 -65.95
C ASP A 114 -51.44 22.91 -64.51
N LYS A 115 -52.30 21.97 -64.12
CA LYS A 115 -52.24 21.26 -62.84
C LYS A 115 -51.84 19.80 -63.03
N VAL A 116 -51.05 19.29 -62.09
CA VAL A 116 -50.62 17.89 -62.04
C VAL A 116 -50.81 17.34 -60.63
N LYS A 117 -50.86 16.02 -60.51
CA LYS A 117 -50.96 15.32 -59.22
C LYS A 117 -49.61 14.86 -58.73
N ILE A 118 -49.38 14.99 -57.43
CA ILE A 118 -48.21 14.46 -56.74
C ILE A 118 -48.61 13.62 -55.52
N GLY A 119 -47.75 12.68 -55.15
CA GLY A 119 -47.86 11.82 -53.96
C GLY A 119 -47.81 10.34 -54.34
N ASP A 120 -47.71 9.42 -53.39
CA ASP A 120 -47.93 7.99 -53.65
C ASP A 120 -48.30 7.29 -52.34
N LYS A 121 -47.33 6.80 -51.57
CA LYS A 121 -47.60 5.94 -50.41
C LYS A 121 -46.72 6.22 -49.19
N LEU A 122 -47.34 6.20 -48.01
CA LEU A 122 -46.67 5.99 -46.73
C LEU A 122 -46.70 4.48 -46.42
N PHE A 123 -45.55 3.83 -46.31
CA PHE A 123 -45.45 2.37 -46.15
C PHE A 123 -44.66 1.96 -44.92
N TYR A 124 -44.97 0.77 -44.39
CA TYR A 124 -44.18 0.15 -43.33
C TYR A 124 -43.04 -0.63 -43.97
N ASP A 125 -41.82 -0.14 -43.79
CA ASP A 125 -40.60 -0.83 -44.19
C ASP A 125 -40.23 -1.81 -43.08
N GLU A 126 -40.52 -3.09 -43.30
CA GLU A 126 -40.29 -4.14 -42.30
C GLU A 126 -38.80 -4.42 -42.12
N ASN A 127 -37.98 -4.04 -43.10
CA ASN A 127 -36.57 -4.41 -43.15
C ASN A 127 -35.59 -3.21 -43.11
N ASP A 128 -36.12 -2.01 -42.93
CA ASP A 128 -35.41 -0.73 -42.78
C ASP A 128 -34.36 -0.51 -43.89
N ASN A 129 -34.73 -0.81 -45.13
CA ASN A 129 -33.84 -0.65 -46.28
C ASN A 129 -34.15 0.60 -47.12
N GLY A 130 -35.23 1.31 -46.80
CA GLY A 130 -35.76 2.49 -47.49
C GLY A 130 -36.41 2.18 -48.84
N ILE A 131 -36.71 0.93 -49.15
CA ILE A 131 -37.26 0.46 -50.42
C ILE A 131 -38.60 -0.21 -50.15
N GLN A 132 -39.63 0.17 -50.91
CA GLN A 132 -40.93 -0.46 -50.85
C GLN A 132 -40.90 -1.87 -51.46
N ASP A 133 -40.68 -2.87 -50.61
CA ASP A 133 -40.59 -4.27 -51.00
C ASP A 133 -41.97 -4.94 -51.19
N ALA A 134 -41.96 -6.06 -51.91
CA ALA A 134 -43.17 -6.83 -52.17
C ALA A 134 -43.72 -7.48 -50.89
N GLY A 135 -44.78 -6.89 -50.32
CA GLY A 135 -45.41 -7.36 -49.08
C GLY A 135 -45.50 -6.27 -48.01
N GLU A 136 -44.83 -5.14 -48.22
CA GLU A 136 -44.87 -4.00 -47.32
C GLU A 136 -46.17 -3.22 -47.48
N GLU A 137 -46.95 -3.23 -46.40
CA GLU A 137 -48.28 -2.65 -46.34
C GLU A 137 -48.21 -1.13 -46.19
N GLY A 138 -49.25 -0.44 -46.65
CA GLY A 138 -49.37 0.99 -46.42
C GLY A 138 -49.84 1.32 -45.00
N VAL A 139 -49.46 2.49 -44.52
CA VAL A 139 -49.76 2.95 -43.16
C VAL A 139 -50.87 3.99 -43.20
N GLU A 140 -52.02 3.67 -42.58
CA GLU A 140 -53.19 4.55 -42.49
C GLU A 140 -53.00 5.64 -41.43
N GLY A 141 -53.44 6.86 -41.73
CA GLY A 141 -53.57 7.94 -40.76
C GLY A 141 -52.29 8.75 -40.48
N GLY A 142 -51.22 8.56 -41.26
CA GLY A 142 -50.10 9.49 -41.28
C GLY A 142 -50.54 10.82 -41.88
N THR A 143 -50.09 11.94 -41.29
CA THR A 143 -50.44 13.28 -41.80
C THR A 143 -49.37 13.72 -42.80
N VAL A 144 -49.78 14.23 -43.95
CA VAL A 144 -48.90 14.79 -44.98
C VAL A 144 -49.30 16.23 -45.24
N THR A 145 -48.35 17.15 -45.18
CA THR A 145 -48.57 18.60 -45.32
C THR A 145 -47.80 19.12 -46.52
N LEU A 146 -48.47 19.85 -47.41
CA LEU A 146 -47.91 20.44 -48.62
C LEU A 146 -47.55 21.91 -48.40
N PHE A 147 -46.33 22.30 -48.79
CA PHE A 147 -45.83 23.68 -48.72
C PHE A 147 -45.45 24.23 -50.09
N ASP A 148 -45.58 25.55 -50.25
CA ASP A 148 -45.03 26.29 -51.40
C ASP A 148 -43.50 26.46 -51.31
N ALA A 149 -42.89 26.98 -52.38
CA ALA A 149 -41.45 27.23 -52.46
C ALA A 149 -40.93 28.25 -51.41
N GLU A 150 -41.81 29.05 -50.81
CA GLU A 150 -41.50 30.01 -49.75
C GLU A 150 -41.67 29.40 -48.34
N GLY A 151 -42.14 28.16 -48.24
CA GLY A 151 -42.39 27.43 -47.00
C GLY A 151 -43.72 27.75 -46.33
N ASN A 152 -44.70 28.29 -47.06
CA ASN A 152 -46.07 28.46 -46.54
C ASN A 152 -46.90 27.20 -46.79
N GLU A 153 -47.67 26.78 -45.80
CA GLU A 153 -48.61 25.66 -45.92
C GLU A 153 -49.70 25.98 -46.95
N ILE A 154 -49.87 25.09 -47.94
CA ILE A 154 -50.90 25.15 -48.96
C ILE A 154 -52.10 24.30 -48.54
N ASP A 155 -51.86 23.03 -48.20
CA ASP A 155 -52.89 22.04 -47.86
C ASP A 155 -52.32 20.90 -46.99
N SER A 156 -53.19 20.09 -46.39
CA SER A 156 -52.81 18.87 -45.69
C SER A 156 -53.82 17.75 -45.87
N THR A 157 -53.33 16.50 -45.84
CA THR A 157 -54.16 15.30 -45.95
C THR A 157 -53.68 14.21 -45.00
N THR A 158 -54.44 13.13 -44.88
CA THR A 158 -54.04 11.93 -44.12
C THR A 158 -54.04 10.73 -45.04
N THR A 159 -53.05 9.86 -44.89
CA THR A 159 -52.89 8.65 -45.70
C THR A 159 -54.07 7.68 -45.51
N GLY A 160 -54.51 7.05 -46.60
CA GLY A 160 -55.62 6.09 -46.61
C GLY A 160 -55.27 4.73 -46.00
N PRO A 161 -56.23 3.79 -45.94
CA PRO A 161 -56.02 2.42 -45.42
C PRO A 161 -54.91 1.61 -46.10
N ASP A 162 -54.52 2.01 -47.30
CA ASP A 162 -53.45 1.44 -48.14
C ASP A 162 -52.20 2.33 -48.16
N GLY A 163 -52.09 3.32 -47.27
CA GLY A 163 -50.97 4.25 -47.17
C GLY A 163 -51.02 5.39 -48.19
N MET A 164 -52.00 5.40 -49.09
CA MET A 164 -51.97 6.30 -50.25
C MET A 164 -52.34 7.74 -49.89
N TYR A 165 -51.69 8.71 -50.52
CA TYR A 165 -52.02 10.14 -50.45
C TYR A 165 -51.83 10.83 -51.81
N MET A 166 -52.43 12.01 -52.01
CA MET A 166 -52.30 12.78 -53.26
C MET A 166 -52.66 14.26 -53.06
N PHE A 167 -51.90 15.14 -53.73
CA PHE A 167 -52.19 16.56 -53.90
C PHE A 167 -52.28 16.94 -55.38
N GLU A 168 -53.07 17.96 -55.70
CA GLU A 168 -53.11 18.57 -57.04
C GLU A 168 -52.46 19.95 -56.97
N VAL A 169 -51.39 20.15 -57.74
CA VAL A 169 -50.51 21.33 -57.67
C VAL A 169 -50.28 21.92 -59.06
N GLU A 170 -49.84 23.16 -59.13
CA GLU A 170 -49.49 23.79 -60.40
C GLU A 170 -48.22 23.15 -60.99
N ALA A 171 -48.24 22.87 -62.29
CA ALA A 171 -47.15 22.26 -63.01
C ALA A 171 -45.94 23.20 -63.13
N ASN A 172 -44.74 22.63 -63.22
CA ASN A 172 -43.46 23.36 -63.38
C ASN A 172 -43.12 24.32 -62.22
N GLU A 173 -43.68 24.10 -61.03
CA GLU A 173 -43.38 24.83 -59.79
C GLU A 173 -42.61 23.94 -58.80
N ASN A 174 -42.09 24.53 -57.72
CA ASN A 174 -41.43 23.79 -56.63
C ASN A 174 -42.30 23.79 -55.37
N TYR A 175 -42.28 22.67 -54.67
CA TYR A 175 -43.06 22.41 -53.45
C TYR A 175 -42.21 21.64 -52.45
N SER A 176 -42.74 21.39 -51.26
CA SER A 176 -42.23 20.37 -50.35
C SER A 176 -43.35 19.67 -49.59
N LEU A 177 -43.07 18.47 -49.10
CA LEU A 177 -43.96 17.69 -48.25
C LEU A 177 -43.31 17.43 -46.89
N ASP A 178 -44.08 17.59 -45.82
CA ASP A 178 -43.74 17.11 -44.48
C ASP A 178 -44.69 15.99 -44.08
N PHE A 179 -44.11 14.90 -43.57
CA PHE A 179 -44.82 13.74 -43.07
C PHE A 179 -44.68 13.66 -41.55
N ASP A 180 -45.80 13.45 -40.86
CA ASP A 180 -45.80 13.11 -39.44
C ASP A 180 -45.91 11.59 -39.26
N ALA A 181 -44.92 11.00 -38.59
CA ALA A 181 -44.96 9.59 -38.22
C ALA A 181 -46.16 9.32 -37.27
N PRO A 182 -47.07 8.39 -37.60
CA PRO A 182 -48.18 8.04 -36.72
C PRO A 182 -47.69 7.24 -35.49
N ALA A 183 -48.52 7.20 -34.44
CA ALA A 183 -48.17 6.49 -33.21
C ALA A 183 -47.85 5.00 -33.46
N GLY A 184 -46.78 4.50 -32.84
CA GLY A 184 -46.29 3.13 -32.99
C GLY A 184 -45.16 2.95 -33.99
N PHE A 185 -44.68 4.04 -34.60
CA PHE A 185 -43.51 4.06 -35.48
C PHE A 185 -42.38 4.90 -34.86
N ASP A 186 -41.14 4.46 -35.10
CA ASP A 186 -39.91 5.05 -34.57
C ASP A 186 -39.45 6.26 -35.39
N GLY A 187 -39.84 6.30 -36.66
CA GLY A 187 -39.50 7.38 -37.58
C GLY A 187 -39.46 6.91 -39.03
N PHE A 188 -38.79 7.70 -39.86
CA PHE A 188 -38.67 7.47 -41.29
C PHE A 188 -37.37 6.76 -41.68
N THR A 189 -37.44 5.95 -42.72
CA THR A 189 -36.29 5.26 -43.33
C THR A 189 -35.37 6.24 -44.07
N SER A 190 -34.19 5.78 -44.46
CA SER A 190 -33.28 6.62 -45.26
C SER A 190 -33.87 6.94 -46.64
N PRO A 191 -33.74 8.18 -47.14
CA PRO A 191 -34.28 8.56 -48.44
C PRO A 191 -33.47 8.02 -49.63
N ASN A 192 -34.12 7.92 -50.79
CA ASN A 192 -33.56 7.66 -52.12
C ASN A 192 -32.74 6.36 -52.19
N GLN A 193 -33.27 5.27 -51.62
CA GLN A 193 -32.58 3.98 -51.55
C GLN A 193 -32.90 3.07 -52.75
N GLY A 194 -31.93 2.26 -53.16
CA GLY A 194 -32.11 1.47 -54.38
C GLY A 194 -31.91 2.33 -55.64
N GLY A 195 -32.69 2.09 -56.69
CA GLY A 195 -32.53 2.82 -57.95
C GLY A 195 -33.79 2.83 -58.80
N ASP A 196 -34.93 2.57 -58.17
CA ASP A 196 -36.26 2.66 -58.76
C ASP A 196 -37.03 3.69 -57.92
N ASP A 197 -37.09 4.91 -58.45
CA ASP A 197 -37.64 6.12 -57.82
C ASP A 197 -39.11 5.96 -57.39
N ALA A 198 -39.84 5.04 -58.00
CA ALA A 198 -41.26 4.80 -57.70
C ALA A 198 -41.46 3.74 -56.58
N ALA A 199 -40.40 3.39 -55.87
CA ALA A 199 -40.39 2.31 -54.90
C ALA A 199 -39.36 2.53 -53.79
N ASP A 200 -38.96 3.77 -53.55
CA ASP A 200 -38.06 4.12 -52.46
C ASP A 200 -38.60 5.31 -51.68
N SER A 201 -38.25 5.39 -50.39
CA SER A 201 -38.65 6.52 -49.57
C SER A 201 -37.95 7.79 -50.06
N ASP A 202 -38.63 8.91 -50.23
CA ASP A 202 -38.01 10.19 -50.60
C ASP A 202 -37.70 11.07 -49.40
N VAL A 203 -38.41 10.83 -48.30
CA VAL A 203 -38.36 11.67 -47.12
C VAL A 203 -37.10 11.43 -46.31
N ASP A 204 -36.54 12.50 -45.77
CA ASP A 204 -35.47 12.41 -44.80
C ASP A 204 -35.99 11.94 -43.41
N ALA A 205 -35.07 11.83 -42.45
CA ALA A 205 -35.39 11.34 -41.11
C ALA A 205 -36.38 12.26 -40.34
N ASP A 206 -36.52 13.52 -40.74
CA ASP A 206 -37.49 14.47 -40.19
C ASP A 206 -38.85 14.39 -40.92
N GLY A 207 -38.98 13.50 -41.91
CA GLY A 207 -40.17 13.32 -42.72
C GLY A 207 -40.32 14.34 -43.85
N HIS A 208 -39.24 14.97 -44.29
CA HIS A 208 -39.29 16.07 -45.26
C HIS A 208 -38.77 15.69 -46.65
N VAL A 209 -39.39 16.22 -47.71
CA VAL A 209 -38.90 16.14 -49.09
C VAL A 209 -39.16 17.43 -49.88
N ASP A 210 -38.12 17.94 -50.55
CA ASP A 210 -38.21 19.02 -51.53
C ASP A 210 -38.55 18.49 -52.92
N ILE A 211 -39.56 19.06 -53.57
CA ILE A 211 -40.15 18.57 -54.83
C ILE A 211 -40.01 19.60 -55.94
N SER A 212 -39.52 19.15 -57.10
CA SER A 212 -39.55 19.93 -58.35
C SER A 212 -40.52 19.27 -59.34
N VAL A 213 -41.70 19.84 -59.50
CA VAL A 213 -42.79 19.23 -60.26
C VAL A 213 -42.68 19.55 -61.76
N GLY A 214 -42.97 18.56 -62.62
CA GLY A 214 -42.98 18.71 -64.08
C GLY A 214 -44.35 19.10 -64.67
N ASP A 215 -44.58 18.76 -65.93
CA ASP A 215 -45.85 18.94 -66.66
C ASP A 215 -46.71 17.66 -66.74
N THR A 216 -46.37 16.64 -65.95
CA THR A 216 -47.12 15.38 -65.83
C THR A 216 -47.31 14.98 -64.37
N ASP A 217 -48.39 14.25 -64.07
CA ASP A 217 -48.60 13.63 -62.76
C ASP A 217 -47.36 12.79 -62.34
N ASP A 218 -46.94 12.93 -61.08
CA ASP A 218 -45.73 12.33 -60.51
C ASP A 218 -46.06 11.57 -59.22
N PHE A 219 -46.09 10.24 -59.32
CA PHE A 219 -46.42 9.35 -58.20
C PHE A 219 -45.20 8.53 -57.81
N THR A 220 -44.14 9.23 -57.42
CA THR A 220 -42.92 8.62 -56.90
C THR A 220 -42.58 9.09 -55.49
N PHE A 221 -43.38 9.99 -54.91
CA PHE A 221 -43.11 10.55 -53.59
C PHE A 221 -43.62 9.62 -52.48
N ASP A 222 -42.76 8.71 -52.04
CA ASP A 222 -43.06 7.73 -51.01
C ASP A 222 -42.37 8.05 -49.67
N ALA A 223 -42.90 7.48 -48.59
CA ALA A 223 -42.31 7.59 -47.26
C ALA A 223 -42.30 6.24 -46.56
N GLY A 224 -41.12 5.71 -46.27
CA GLY A 224 -40.92 4.47 -45.51
C GLY A 224 -40.86 4.75 -44.02
N LEU A 225 -41.59 3.97 -43.23
CA LEU A 225 -41.61 4.04 -41.76
C LEU A 225 -41.05 2.77 -41.13
N VAL A 226 -40.37 2.92 -40.00
CA VAL A 226 -39.93 1.79 -39.15
C VAL A 226 -40.80 1.73 -37.90
N LYS A 227 -41.21 0.53 -37.49
CA LYS A 227 -42.11 0.33 -36.35
C LYS A 227 -41.33 0.22 -35.04
N LEU A 228 -41.86 0.80 -33.95
CA LEU A 228 -41.33 0.52 -32.60
C LEU A 228 -41.54 -0.96 -32.24
N THR A 229 -40.51 -1.59 -31.68
CA THR A 229 -40.59 -2.99 -31.25
C THR A 229 -40.52 -3.08 -29.73
N PRO A 230 -41.57 -3.57 -29.02
CA PRO A 230 -41.45 -3.83 -27.59
C PRO A 230 -40.54 -5.04 -27.36
N GLY A 231 -39.70 -4.97 -26.34
CA GLY A 231 -38.77 -6.03 -25.96
C GLY A 231 -38.58 -6.01 -24.45
N ILE A 232 -38.62 -7.18 -23.82
CA ILE A 232 -38.38 -7.33 -22.41
C ILE A 232 -37.55 -8.60 -22.21
N GLU A 233 -36.60 -8.54 -21.28
CA GLU A 233 -35.76 -9.65 -20.87
C GLU A 233 -35.75 -9.71 -19.35
N ILE A 234 -35.70 -10.92 -18.79
CA ILE A 234 -35.50 -11.15 -17.36
C ILE A 234 -34.32 -12.08 -17.16
N GLU A 235 -33.42 -11.72 -16.26
CA GLU A 235 -32.33 -12.57 -15.80
C GLU A 235 -32.55 -12.89 -14.32
N LYS A 236 -32.46 -14.17 -13.92
CA LYS A 236 -32.76 -14.62 -12.57
C LYS A 236 -31.56 -15.33 -11.92
N SER A 237 -31.09 -14.73 -10.84
CA SER A 237 -30.04 -15.33 -10.02
C SER A 237 -30.54 -15.81 -8.66
N THR A 238 -29.87 -16.83 -8.13
CA THR A 238 -30.05 -17.33 -6.76
C THR A 238 -28.79 -17.02 -5.96
N ASN A 239 -28.92 -16.27 -4.87
CA ASN A 239 -27.81 -15.78 -4.05
C ASN A 239 -26.70 -15.15 -4.90
N THR A 240 -27.08 -14.29 -5.86
CA THR A 240 -26.20 -13.59 -6.83
C THR A 240 -25.58 -14.47 -7.92
N VAL A 241 -25.85 -15.78 -7.93
CA VAL A 241 -25.38 -16.70 -8.96
C VAL A 241 -26.48 -16.86 -10.01
N ASP A 242 -26.20 -16.45 -11.24
CA ASP A 242 -26.93 -16.93 -12.42
C ASP A 242 -26.73 -18.45 -12.49
N ALA A 243 -27.81 -19.15 -12.15
CA ALA A 243 -27.85 -20.60 -11.97
C ALA A 243 -28.86 -21.21 -12.95
N ASP A 244 -28.76 -20.80 -14.21
CA ASP A 244 -29.55 -21.28 -15.34
C ASP A 244 -29.67 -22.81 -15.44
N THR A 245 -28.60 -23.50 -15.05
CA THR A 245 -28.49 -24.96 -15.12
C THR A 245 -28.12 -25.54 -13.77
N PRO A 246 -28.49 -26.81 -13.49
CA PRO A 246 -28.13 -27.48 -12.25
C PRO A 246 -26.63 -27.49 -11.93
N ASP A 247 -25.77 -27.52 -12.96
CA ASP A 247 -24.30 -27.51 -12.78
C ASP A 247 -23.77 -26.16 -12.23
N LEU A 248 -24.57 -25.10 -12.33
CA LEU A 248 -24.28 -23.76 -11.82
C LEU A 248 -25.00 -23.47 -10.49
N ALA A 249 -25.79 -24.44 -9.99
CA ALA A 249 -26.58 -24.28 -8.79
C ALA A 249 -25.67 -24.00 -7.57
N PRO A 250 -25.84 -22.88 -6.85
CA PRO A 250 -25.19 -22.68 -5.56
C PRO A 250 -25.66 -23.72 -4.55
N GLU A 251 -24.75 -24.12 -3.67
CA GLU A 251 -25.02 -24.93 -2.48
C GLU A 251 -25.59 -24.04 -1.38
N ILE A 252 -26.80 -24.33 -0.90
CA ILE A 252 -27.48 -23.59 0.18
C ILE A 252 -27.99 -24.59 1.22
N VAL A 253 -27.57 -24.42 2.48
CA VAL A 253 -27.95 -25.37 3.55
C VAL A 253 -29.46 -25.29 3.79
N ALA A 254 -30.12 -26.44 3.94
CA ALA A 254 -31.55 -26.49 4.22
C ALA A 254 -31.89 -25.67 5.49
N GLY A 255 -32.86 -24.76 5.37
CA GLY A 255 -33.24 -23.85 6.45
C GLY A 255 -32.56 -22.48 6.43
N GLU A 256 -31.53 -22.27 5.60
CA GLU A 256 -30.93 -20.96 5.39
C GLU A 256 -31.77 -20.05 4.48
N THR A 257 -31.47 -18.76 4.50
CA THR A 257 -32.15 -17.80 3.61
C THR A 257 -31.62 -17.94 2.20
N VAL A 258 -32.53 -18.08 1.25
CA VAL A 258 -32.25 -18.00 -0.19
C VAL A 258 -32.80 -16.68 -0.72
N THR A 259 -32.02 -15.98 -1.53
CA THR A 259 -32.42 -14.72 -2.18
C THR A 259 -32.49 -14.95 -3.67
N TRP A 260 -33.64 -14.64 -4.27
CA TRP A 260 -33.80 -14.59 -5.72
C TRP A 260 -33.81 -13.14 -6.18
N THR A 261 -32.97 -12.84 -7.16
CA THR A 261 -32.87 -11.53 -7.79
C THR A 261 -33.35 -11.67 -9.23
N TYR A 262 -34.16 -10.70 -9.68
CA TYR A 262 -34.75 -10.67 -11.02
C TYR A 262 -34.38 -9.35 -11.67
N GLU A 263 -33.52 -9.38 -12.69
CA GLU A 263 -33.11 -8.20 -13.45
C GLU A 263 -33.96 -8.09 -14.70
N VAL A 264 -34.87 -7.13 -14.73
CA VAL A 264 -35.80 -6.92 -15.85
C VAL A 264 -35.30 -5.78 -16.72
N THR A 265 -34.93 -6.07 -17.97
CA THR A 265 -34.38 -5.09 -18.91
C THR A 265 -35.34 -4.83 -20.07
N ASN A 266 -35.56 -3.56 -20.41
CA ASN A 266 -36.26 -3.21 -21.64
C ASN A 266 -35.29 -3.25 -22.82
N THR A 267 -35.41 -4.29 -23.64
CA THR A 267 -34.55 -4.55 -24.81
C THR A 267 -35.12 -4.01 -26.11
N GLY A 268 -36.34 -3.46 -26.08
CA GLY A 268 -36.99 -2.85 -27.23
C GLY A 268 -36.98 -1.33 -27.19
N ASP A 269 -37.78 -0.73 -28.07
CA ASP A 269 -37.86 0.73 -28.29
C ASP A 269 -39.15 1.34 -27.72
N VAL A 270 -39.92 0.57 -26.95
CA VAL A 270 -41.18 0.99 -26.33
C VAL A 270 -41.00 1.07 -24.81
N SER A 271 -41.23 2.24 -24.22
CA SER A 271 -41.20 2.40 -22.75
C SER A 271 -42.43 1.76 -22.08
N PHE A 272 -42.25 1.16 -20.90
CA PHE A 272 -43.34 0.54 -20.11
C PHE A 272 -43.56 1.25 -18.79
N ASN A 273 -44.81 1.53 -18.40
CA ASN A 273 -45.09 2.04 -17.06
C ASN A 273 -44.92 0.92 -16.01
N GLU A 274 -44.63 1.28 -14.76
CA GLU A 274 -44.51 0.30 -13.66
C GLU A 274 -45.72 -0.63 -13.53
N SER A 275 -46.93 -0.13 -13.78
CA SER A 275 -48.15 -0.96 -13.71
C SER A 275 -48.30 -1.98 -14.85
N GLU A 276 -47.52 -1.84 -15.91
CA GLU A 276 -47.53 -2.71 -17.08
C GLU A 276 -46.48 -3.83 -16.97
N VAL A 277 -45.43 -3.64 -16.17
CA VAL A 277 -44.40 -4.62 -15.90
C VAL A 277 -44.85 -5.53 -14.75
N VAL A 278 -45.05 -6.81 -15.03
CA VAL A 278 -45.47 -7.81 -14.04
C VAL A 278 -44.41 -8.89 -13.94
N VAL A 279 -43.73 -8.96 -12.79
CA VAL A 279 -42.79 -10.04 -12.48
C VAL A 279 -43.47 -11.10 -11.63
N THR A 280 -43.37 -12.34 -12.06
CA THR A 280 -43.89 -13.52 -11.36
C THR A 280 -42.85 -14.60 -11.26
N ASP A 281 -43.09 -15.51 -10.33
CA ASP A 281 -42.25 -16.64 -10.02
C ASP A 281 -43.15 -17.87 -9.79
N ASP A 282 -42.78 -19.02 -10.34
CA ASP A 282 -43.64 -20.21 -10.31
C ASP A 282 -43.78 -20.83 -8.92
N GLN A 283 -42.85 -20.52 -8.01
CA GLN A 283 -42.85 -21.00 -6.62
C GLN A 283 -43.24 -19.90 -5.61
N GLU A 284 -42.88 -18.64 -5.86
CA GLU A 284 -43.08 -17.51 -4.94
C GLU A 284 -44.29 -16.62 -5.30
N GLY A 285 -44.81 -16.70 -6.53
CA GLY A 285 -45.94 -15.90 -7.00
C GLY A 285 -45.52 -14.52 -7.54
N THR A 286 -46.28 -13.46 -7.27
CA THR A 286 -46.00 -12.12 -7.82
C THR A 286 -44.92 -11.40 -7.02
N ILE A 287 -43.86 -10.95 -7.69
CA ILE A 287 -42.75 -10.22 -7.10
C ILE A 287 -42.99 -8.72 -7.27
N THR A 288 -42.89 -7.96 -6.18
CA THR A 288 -43.25 -6.51 -6.17
C THR A 288 -42.18 -5.62 -5.56
N ASN A 289 -41.12 -6.20 -4.99
CA ASN A 289 -40.08 -5.48 -4.29
C ASN A 289 -38.95 -5.11 -5.25
N ILE A 290 -39.05 -3.91 -5.86
CA ILE A 290 -37.96 -3.31 -6.63
C ILE A 290 -36.93 -2.74 -5.66
N VAL A 291 -35.68 -3.18 -5.77
CA VAL A 291 -34.57 -2.76 -4.92
C VAL A 291 -33.62 -1.79 -5.61
N ASP A 292 -33.57 -1.79 -6.94
CA ASP A 292 -32.75 -0.87 -7.73
C ASP A 292 -33.31 -0.63 -9.14
N LYS A 293 -32.93 0.49 -9.75
CA LYS A 293 -33.22 0.84 -11.15
C LYS A 293 -31.94 1.34 -11.82
N ILE A 294 -31.33 0.51 -12.65
CA ILE A 294 -30.09 0.80 -13.35
C ILE A 294 -30.40 1.58 -14.63
N ASN A 295 -29.62 2.65 -14.85
CA ASN A 295 -29.75 3.60 -15.96
C ASN A 295 -31.07 4.40 -16.00
N GLY A 296 -31.92 4.26 -14.97
CA GLY A 296 -33.21 4.94 -14.88
C GLY A 296 -33.15 6.34 -14.29
N ASP A 297 -34.21 7.12 -14.52
CA ASP A 297 -34.38 8.48 -14.01
C ASP A 297 -35.40 8.61 -12.86
N ASP A 298 -35.83 7.47 -12.31
CA ASP A 298 -36.79 7.30 -11.19
C ASP A 298 -38.22 7.83 -11.49
N ASP A 299 -38.65 7.91 -12.74
CA ASP A 299 -39.97 8.44 -13.10
C ASP A 299 -41.13 7.40 -13.09
N ASN A 300 -40.84 6.14 -12.77
CA ASN A 300 -41.74 4.97 -12.82
C ASN A 300 -42.12 4.49 -14.22
N THR A 301 -41.29 4.82 -15.19
CA THR A 301 -41.25 4.26 -16.54
C THR A 301 -39.98 3.41 -16.68
N LEU A 302 -40.07 2.32 -17.44
CA LEU A 302 -38.95 1.49 -17.84
C LEU A 302 -38.67 1.79 -19.31
N GLU A 303 -37.76 2.72 -19.57
CA GLU A 303 -37.34 3.17 -20.90
C GLU A 303 -36.45 2.14 -21.61
N PRO A 304 -36.35 2.22 -22.96
CA PRO A 304 -35.38 1.46 -23.74
C PRO A 304 -33.96 1.50 -23.15
N GLY A 305 -33.43 0.32 -22.82
CA GLY A 305 -32.09 0.14 -22.23
C GLY A 305 -32.01 0.28 -20.71
N GLU A 306 -33.11 0.55 -20.01
CA GLU A 306 -33.16 0.53 -18.55
C GLU A 306 -33.35 -0.88 -17.99
N THR A 307 -32.88 -1.09 -16.76
CA THR A 307 -33.03 -2.35 -16.02
C THR A 307 -33.58 -2.10 -14.62
N TRP A 308 -34.64 -2.80 -14.24
CA TRP A 308 -35.18 -2.79 -12.87
C TRP A 308 -34.85 -4.09 -12.16
N ILE A 309 -34.32 -3.99 -10.94
CA ILE A 309 -33.93 -5.14 -10.12
C ILE A 309 -34.98 -5.38 -9.05
N TYR A 310 -35.55 -6.58 -9.06
CA TYR A 310 -36.48 -7.06 -8.05
C TYR A 310 -35.79 -8.09 -7.16
N GLU A 311 -36.18 -8.16 -5.89
CA GLU A 311 -35.68 -9.18 -4.95
C GLU A 311 -36.79 -9.82 -4.14
N GLN A 312 -36.66 -11.13 -3.94
CA GLN A 312 -37.50 -11.93 -3.04
C GLN A 312 -36.62 -12.87 -2.22
N THR A 313 -36.93 -13.02 -0.92
CA THR A 313 -36.23 -13.96 -0.04
C THR A 313 -37.15 -15.11 0.37
N GLY A 314 -36.61 -16.31 0.43
CA GLY A 314 -37.25 -17.52 0.95
C GLY A 314 -36.33 -18.28 1.93
N ILE A 315 -36.75 -19.49 2.29
CA ILE A 315 -35.94 -20.42 3.08
C ILE A 315 -35.64 -21.65 2.21
N ALA A 316 -34.37 -22.02 2.10
CA ALA A 316 -33.93 -23.18 1.33
C ALA A 316 -34.58 -24.45 1.88
N GLN A 317 -35.26 -25.18 0.99
CA GLN A 317 -35.94 -26.44 1.31
C GLN A 317 -34.92 -27.56 1.56
N ASP A 318 -35.34 -28.57 2.32
CA ASP A 318 -34.63 -29.85 2.42
C ASP A 318 -35.05 -30.75 1.24
N LEU A 319 -34.09 -31.04 0.37
CA LEU A 319 -34.24 -31.80 -0.88
C LEU A 319 -33.83 -33.28 -0.69
N SER A 320 -33.44 -33.69 0.53
CA SER A 320 -33.07 -35.08 0.86
C SER A 320 -34.30 -35.99 0.95
N THR A 321 -34.92 -36.30 -0.18
CA THR A 321 -36.04 -37.25 -0.24
C THR A 321 -35.53 -38.66 -0.55
N VAL A 322 -35.73 -39.60 0.38
CA VAL A 322 -35.44 -41.03 0.17
C VAL A 322 -36.73 -41.76 -0.19
N THR A 323 -36.76 -42.40 -1.35
CA THR A 323 -37.89 -43.22 -1.81
C THR A 323 -37.47 -44.68 -1.88
N ASN A 324 -38.11 -45.54 -1.09
CA ASN A 324 -37.87 -46.98 -1.14
C ASN A 324 -38.56 -47.63 -2.34
N ASN A 325 -37.79 -48.35 -3.15
CA ASN A 325 -38.26 -49.11 -4.29
C ASN A 325 -38.05 -50.61 -4.06
N VAL A 326 -39.14 -51.37 -4.17
CA VAL A 326 -39.12 -52.84 -4.13
C VAL A 326 -39.63 -53.39 -5.45
N ILE A 327 -38.77 -54.11 -6.17
CA ILE A 327 -39.11 -54.82 -7.39
C ILE A 327 -39.36 -56.29 -7.04
N ASP A 328 -40.55 -56.78 -7.40
CA ASP A 328 -40.96 -58.19 -7.25
C ASP A 328 -41.23 -58.87 -8.61
N PHE A 329 -40.97 -58.16 -9.72
CA PHE A 329 -41.17 -58.62 -11.10
C PHE A 329 -42.61 -59.01 -11.49
N GLU A 330 -43.61 -58.70 -10.67
CA GLU A 330 -45.02 -58.91 -10.99
C GLU A 330 -45.57 -57.81 -11.92
N THR A 331 -45.09 -56.58 -11.75
CA THR A 331 -45.49 -55.40 -12.53
C THR A 331 -44.30 -54.52 -12.94
N ASP A 332 -44.44 -53.76 -14.03
CA ASP A 332 -43.51 -52.70 -14.42
C ASP A 332 -43.57 -51.48 -13.47
N ALA A 333 -42.74 -50.47 -13.70
CA ALA A 333 -42.67 -49.26 -12.87
C ALA A 333 -43.98 -48.46 -12.83
N GLU A 334 -44.82 -48.55 -13.86
CA GLU A 334 -46.14 -47.92 -13.91
C GLU A 334 -47.26 -48.79 -13.31
N GLY A 335 -46.93 -49.99 -12.82
CA GLY A 335 -47.85 -50.93 -12.18
C GLY A 335 -48.66 -51.81 -13.15
N ASN A 336 -48.22 -51.95 -14.40
CA ASN A 336 -48.83 -52.88 -15.36
C ASN A 336 -48.26 -54.30 -15.17
N PRO A 337 -49.09 -55.37 -15.24
CA PRO A 337 -48.61 -56.75 -15.08
C PRO A 337 -47.58 -57.15 -16.13
N LEU A 338 -46.52 -57.84 -15.70
CA LEU A 338 -45.49 -58.42 -16.56
C LEU A 338 -45.81 -59.89 -16.87
N PRO A 339 -46.14 -60.26 -18.13
CA PRO A 339 -46.34 -61.66 -18.48
C PRO A 339 -45.03 -62.46 -18.53
N ALA A 340 -45.10 -63.76 -18.23
CA ALA A 340 -43.98 -64.68 -18.51
C ALA A 340 -43.56 -64.60 -19.99
N GLY A 341 -42.24 -64.59 -20.22
CA GLY A 341 -41.60 -64.42 -21.51
C GLY A 341 -41.33 -62.98 -21.92
N THR A 342 -41.72 -61.99 -21.11
CA THR A 342 -41.28 -60.61 -21.32
C THR A 342 -39.78 -60.51 -21.10
N VAL A 343 -39.07 -59.97 -22.09
CA VAL A 343 -37.67 -59.57 -21.95
C VAL A 343 -37.65 -58.21 -21.26
N ILE A 344 -36.92 -58.10 -20.15
CA ILE A 344 -36.79 -56.86 -19.40
C ILE A 344 -35.55 -56.10 -19.90
N ASP A 345 -35.75 -54.82 -20.19
CA ASP A 345 -34.75 -53.83 -20.61
C ASP A 345 -35.08 -52.47 -19.98
N THR A 346 -36.17 -51.84 -20.43
CA THR A 346 -36.54 -50.45 -20.05
C THR A 346 -37.84 -50.35 -19.24
N GLU A 347 -38.45 -51.48 -18.90
CA GLU A 347 -39.71 -51.58 -18.15
C GLU A 347 -39.62 -50.95 -16.74
N TYR A 348 -38.42 -50.71 -16.22
CA TYR A 348 -38.18 -50.02 -14.95
C TYR A 348 -37.50 -48.65 -15.10
N SER A 349 -37.44 -48.09 -16.30
CA SER A 349 -36.77 -46.80 -16.57
C SER A 349 -37.38 -45.60 -15.83
N ALA A 350 -38.67 -45.64 -15.47
CA ALA A 350 -39.28 -44.60 -14.62
C ALA A 350 -38.73 -44.60 -13.18
N LEU A 351 -38.08 -45.69 -12.75
CA LEU A 351 -37.31 -45.77 -11.51
C LEU A 351 -35.81 -45.54 -11.74
N GLY A 352 -35.41 -45.15 -12.96
CA GLY A 352 -34.01 -45.00 -13.36
C GLY A 352 -33.25 -46.33 -13.47
N LEU A 353 -33.93 -47.44 -13.75
CA LEU A 353 -33.34 -48.77 -13.78
C LEU A 353 -33.45 -49.39 -15.18
N THR A 354 -32.31 -49.83 -15.72
CA THR A 354 -32.24 -50.69 -16.90
C THR A 354 -31.61 -52.02 -16.57
N ILE A 355 -32.12 -53.10 -17.18
CA ILE A 355 -31.70 -54.47 -16.87
C ILE A 355 -31.22 -55.15 -18.14
N SER A 356 -30.08 -55.82 -18.06
CA SER A 356 -29.54 -56.61 -19.16
C SER A 356 -28.91 -57.91 -18.66
N ALA A 357 -28.58 -58.81 -19.60
CA ALA A 357 -27.89 -60.06 -19.28
C ALA A 357 -26.73 -60.30 -20.26
N THR A 358 -25.62 -60.84 -19.78
CA THR A 358 -24.45 -61.19 -20.61
C THR A 358 -23.97 -62.62 -20.31
N GLY A 359 -23.79 -63.43 -21.37
CA GLY A 359 -23.37 -64.83 -21.21
C GLY A 359 -23.79 -65.86 -22.27
N GLY A 360 -24.07 -65.50 -23.53
CA GLY A 360 -24.57 -66.47 -24.53
C GLY A 360 -25.54 -65.85 -25.54
N SER A 361 -26.63 -66.56 -25.87
CA SER A 361 -27.81 -66.04 -26.61
C SER A 361 -28.75 -65.17 -25.75
N ASN A 362 -28.30 -64.81 -24.54
CA ASN A 362 -29.19 -64.68 -23.39
C ASN A 362 -29.86 -63.31 -23.25
N GLN A 363 -31.09 -63.33 -22.74
CA GLN A 363 -31.91 -62.16 -22.43
C GLN A 363 -32.40 -62.26 -20.97
N ALA A 364 -32.44 -61.14 -20.25
CA ALA A 364 -33.10 -61.09 -18.93
C ALA A 364 -34.61 -61.22 -19.16
N MET A 365 -35.22 -62.31 -18.69
CA MET A 365 -36.59 -62.68 -19.05
C MET A 365 -37.42 -63.03 -17.82
N ILE A 366 -38.70 -62.67 -17.84
CA ILE A 366 -39.67 -63.03 -16.81
C ILE A 366 -40.07 -64.50 -16.96
N PHE A 367 -39.99 -65.25 -15.86
CA PHE A 367 -40.40 -66.65 -15.74
C PHE A 367 -41.47 -66.81 -14.67
N ASP A 368 -42.57 -67.52 -14.97
CA ASP A 368 -43.63 -67.83 -13.98
C ASP A 368 -43.24 -69.08 -13.20
N SER A 369 -42.62 -68.88 -12.03
CA SER A 369 -42.16 -69.96 -11.15
C SER A 369 -43.30 -70.83 -10.59
N ALA A 370 -44.54 -70.35 -10.58
CA ALA A 370 -45.69 -71.13 -10.14
C ALA A 370 -46.18 -72.10 -11.24
N ASN A 371 -45.92 -71.78 -12.51
CA ASN A 371 -46.28 -72.58 -13.67
C ASN A 371 -45.10 -72.73 -14.65
N PRO A 372 -44.01 -73.40 -14.23
CA PRO A 372 -42.77 -73.48 -15.02
C PRO A 372 -43.01 -74.10 -16.40
N THR A 373 -42.30 -73.57 -17.38
CA THR A 373 -42.22 -74.02 -18.78
C THR A 373 -40.77 -74.41 -19.10
N GLY A 374 -40.37 -74.69 -20.35
CA GLY A 374 -38.96 -74.88 -20.68
C GLY A 374 -38.28 -76.20 -20.27
N GLU A 375 -38.91 -77.00 -19.39
CA GLU A 375 -38.31 -78.14 -18.64
C GLU A 375 -37.58 -77.76 -17.33
N ASP A 376 -37.68 -76.50 -16.88
CA ASP A 376 -37.07 -75.98 -15.63
C ASP A 376 -38.02 -76.11 -14.41
N ASP A 377 -38.30 -77.37 -14.07
CA ASP A 377 -39.16 -77.76 -12.93
C ASP A 377 -38.49 -77.50 -11.55
N ASP A 378 -37.19 -77.21 -11.51
CA ASP A 378 -36.37 -76.94 -10.32
C ASP A 378 -36.49 -75.49 -9.82
N LEU A 379 -36.62 -74.51 -10.74
CA LEU A 379 -37.02 -73.13 -10.43
C LEU A 379 -38.45 -72.98 -9.88
N LYS A 380 -39.19 -74.08 -9.76
CA LYS A 380 -40.59 -74.06 -9.35
C LYS A 380 -40.77 -73.64 -7.89
N THR A 381 -41.51 -72.55 -7.69
CA THR A 381 -41.94 -72.12 -6.35
C THR A 381 -43.44 -71.81 -6.32
N ASP A 382 -44.11 -72.18 -5.23
CA ASP A 382 -45.54 -71.85 -5.06
C ASP A 382 -45.74 -70.40 -4.52
N SER A 383 -44.68 -69.65 -4.23
CA SER A 383 -44.74 -68.37 -3.48
C SER A 383 -44.21 -67.13 -4.20
N GLU A 384 -43.23 -67.24 -5.10
CA GLU A 384 -42.58 -66.05 -5.69
C GLU A 384 -43.31 -65.51 -6.92
N GLY A 385 -44.08 -66.32 -7.64
CA GLY A 385 -44.77 -65.86 -8.85
C GLY A 385 -43.77 -65.63 -10.00
N ASN A 386 -43.70 -64.42 -10.53
CA ASN A 386 -42.75 -64.02 -11.56
C ASN A 386 -41.34 -63.84 -10.97
N ILE A 387 -40.34 -64.41 -11.64
CA ILE A 387 -38.93 -64.26 -11.31
C ILE A 387 -38.13 -63.89 -12.56
N LEU A 388 -36.96 -63.28 -12.37
CA LEU A 388 -36.06 -62.90 -13.45
C LEU A 388 -34.98 -63.97 -13.66
N ILE A 389 -34.91 -64.49 -14.88
CA ILE A 389 -33.96 -65.51 -15.31
C ILE A 389 -33.08 -65.00 -16.46
N ILE A 390 -32.01 -65.73 -16.75
CA ILE A 390 -31.21 -65.60 -17.96
C ILE A 390 -31.71 -66.64 -18.96
N SER A 391 -32.44 -66.25 -20.02
CA SER A 391 -32.98 -67.24 -20.97
C SER A 391 -31.95 -67.76 -21.96
N GLU A 392 -31.93 -69.08 -22.23
CA GLU A 392 -30.94 -69.71 -23.12
C GLU A 392 -31.24 -69.52 -24.61
N ASP A 393 -32.52 -69.54 -25.01
CA ASP A 393 -32.92 -69.58 -26.41
C ASP A 393 -33.72 -68.34 -26.90
N GLY A 394 -34.17 -67.49 -25.96
CA GLY A 394 -34.93 -66.27 -26.22
C GLY A 394 -36.39 -66.53 -26.67
N ASP A 395 -36.93 -67.74 -26.50
CA ASP A 395 -38.32 -68.07 -26.80
C ASP A 395 -39.26 -67.61 -25.69
N SER A 396 -39.72 -66.37 -25.81
CA SER A 396 -40.78 -65.79 -24.95
C SER A 396 -42.07 -66.64 -24.81
N SER A 397 -42.31 -67.65 -25.66
CA SER A 397 -43.48 -68.53 -25.54
C SER A 397 -43.25 -69.78 -24.69
N ASP A 398 -42.00 -70.07 -24.37
CA ASP A 398 -41.54 -71.19 -23.54
C ASP A 398 -40.30 -70.76 -22.74
N PRO A 399 -40.40 -69.76 -21.83
CA PRO A 399 -39.24 -69.27 -21.08
C PRO A 399 -38.54 -70.42 -20.34
N ASP A 400 -37.23 -70.47 -20.53
CA ASP A 400 -36.30 -71.44 -19.96
C ASP A 400 -35.04 -70.74 -19.42
N ASP A 401 -34.41 -71.23 -18.36
CA ASP A 401 -33.21 -70.62 -17.79
C ASP A 401 -31.90 -71.29 -18.27
N GLU A 402 -30.81 -70.52 -18.28
CA GLU A 402 -29.51 -71.02 -18.70
C GLU A 402 -28.85 -71.86 -17.60
N ALA A 403 -28.77 -73.18 -17.83
CA ALA A 403 -28.18 -74.16 -16.91
C ALA A 403 -26.68 -73.96 -16.62
N HIS A 404 -26.01 -73.02 -17.29
CA HIS A 404 -24.62 -72.63 -17.01
C HIS A 404 -24.49 -71.23 -16.40
N GLY A 405 -25.61 -70.58 -16.11
CA GLY A 405 -25.70 -69.24 -15.55
C GLY A 405 -25.18 -68.15 -16.49
N GLY A 406 -24.77 -67.03 -15.89
CA GLY A 406 -24.37 -65.81 -16.59
C GLY A 406 -24.50 -64.59 -15.67
N VAL A 407 -24.30 -63.41 -16.23
CA VAL A 407 -24.38 -62.16 -15.45
C VAL A 407 -25.64 -61.40 -15.82
N ILE A 408 -26.49 -61.11 -14.82
CA ILE A 408 -27.54 -60.09 -14.93
C ILE A 408 -26.95 -58.77 -14.45
N THR A 409 -27.10 -57.71 -15.25
CA THR A 409 -26.64 -56.36 -14.94
C THR A 409 -27.82 -55.44 -14.75
N PHE A 410 -27.83 -54.72 -13.64
CA PHE A 410 -28.74 -53.64 -13.33
C PHE A 410 -27.94 -52.33 -13.41
N ASP A 411 -28.25 -51.48 -14.38
CA ASP A 411 -27.63 -50.16 -14.53
C ASP A 411 -28.63 -49.10 -14.03
N LEU A 412 -28.17 -48.26 -13.09
CA LEU A 412 -28.97 -47.23 -12.43
C LEU A 412 -28.57 -45.84 -12.95
N ASP A 413 -29.56 -45.04 -13.36
CA ASP A 413 -29.34 -43.70 -13.90
C ASP A 413 -28.83 -42.72 -12.83
N ASN A 414 -29.20 -42.94 -11.56
CA ASN A 414 -28.79 -42.16 -10.40
C ASN A 414 -28.28 -43.11 -9.30
N PRO A 415 -27.38 -42.66 -8.42
CA PRO A 415 -26.93 -43.46 -7.28
C PRO A 415 -28.07 -43.83 -6.34
N VAL A 416 -28.03 -45.06 -5.80
CA VAL A 416 -29.02 -45.57 -4.85
C VAL A 416 -28.34 -46.25 -3.66
N GLU A 417 -29.06 -46.40 -2.56
CA GLU A 417 -28.69 -47.35 -1.50
C GLU A 417 -29.27 -48.72 -1.85
N LEU A 418 -28.42 -49.71 -2.09
CA LEU A 418 -28.85 -51.08 -2.39
C LEU A 418 -29.01 -51.87 -1.09
N ASN A 419 -30.26 -52.14 -0.71
CA ASN A 419 -30.59 -52.84 0.53
C ASN A 419 -30.37 -54.34 0.40
N SER A 420 -31.08 -54.99 -0.54
CA SER A 420 -31.03 -56.45 -0.66
C SER A 420 -31.45 -57.00 -2.03
N ILE A 421 -31.04 -58.24 -2.32
CA ILE A 421 -31.45 -59.01 -3.49
C ILE A 421 -32.02 -60.37 -3.05
N ASN A 422 -33.15 -60.76 -3.62
CA ASN A 422 -33.76 -62.07 -3.39
C ASN A 422 -33.42 -63.04 -4.52
N PHE A 423 -32.99 -64.24 -4.15
CA PHE A 423 -32.59 -65.31 -5.06
C PHE A 423 -33.45 -66.56 -4.89
N VAL A 424 -33.66 -67.26 -6.00
CA VAL A 424 -34.32 -68.56 -6.08
C VAL A 424 -33.35 -69.59 -6.65
N ASP A 425 -33.35 -70.76 -6.03
CA ASP A 425 -32.64 -71.96 -6.47
C ASP A 425 -31.14 -71.75 -6.72
N ILE A 426 -30.39 -71.44 -5.66
CA ILE A 426 -28.92 -71.35 -5.74
C ILE A 426 -28.27 -72.56 -5.07
N GLU A 427 -27.65 -73.42 -5.87
CA GLU A 427 -27.01 -74.67 -5.47
C GLU A 427 -25.53 -74.77 -5.85
N GLU A 428 -25.08 -74.04 -6.87
CA GLU A 428 -23.67 -73.90 -7.23
C GLU A 428 -22.95 -72.88 -6.34
N THR A 429 -21.86 -73.32 -5.71
CA THR A 429 -20.94 -72.40 -5.04
C THR A 429 -20.12 -71.63 -6.07
N GLY A 430 -20.05 -70.31 -5.92
CA GLY A 430 -19.16 -69.45 -6.71
C GLY A 430 -19.81 -68.22 -7.32
N GLY A 431 -21.14 -68.07 -7.22
CA GLY A 431 -21.84 -66.87 -7.65
C GLY A 431 -21.57 -65.68 -6.73
N GLU A 432 -21.61 -64.48 -7.29
CA GLU A 432 -21.22 -63.23 -6.63
C GLU A 432 -22.15 -62.08 -7.06
N VAL A 433 -22.46 -61.17 -6.14
CA VAL A 433 -23.04 -59.85 -6.44
C VAL A 433 -21.91 -58.83 -6.37
N SER A 434 -21.71 -58.06 -7.43
CA SER A 434 -20.77 -56.95 -7.48
C SER A 434 -21.52 -55.63 -7.64
N THR A 435 -21.40 -54.75 -6.67
CA THR A 435 -21.89 -53.36 -6.72
C THR A 435 -20.76 -52.45 -7.17
N THR A 436 -21.06 -51.44 -7.96
CA THR A 436 -20.12 -50.37 -8.33
C THR A 436 -20.70 -49.04 -7.88
N ASP A 437 -19.94 -48.29 -7.09
CA ASP A 437 -20.34 -46.95 -6.63
C ASP A 437 -20.08 -45.85 -7.68
N VAL A 438 -20.53 -44.63 -7.41
CA VAL A 438 -20.31 -43.43 -8.26
C VAL A 438 -18.83 -43.14 -8.55
N ASP A 439 -17.93 -43.53 -7.64
CA ASP A 439 -16.48 -43.36 -7.77
C ASP A 439 -15.82 -44.48 -8.59
N GLY A 440 -16.59 -45.51 -8.96
CA GLY A 440 -16.13 -46.68 -9.70
C GLY A 440 -15.46 -47.74 -8.83
N ASN A 441 -15.60 -47.69 -7.50
CA ASN A 441 -15.15 -48.75 -6.61
C ASN A 441 -16.14 -49.92 -6.67
N VAL A 442 -15.60 -51.14 -6.64
CA VAL A 442 -16.39 -52.36 -6.74
C VAL A 442 -16.36 -53.12 -5.41
N THR A 443 -17.52 -53.37 -4.83
CA THR A 443 -17.72 -54.25 -3.66
C THR A 443 -18.32 -55.57 -4.14
N THR A 444 -17.80 -56.70 -3.65
CA THR A 444 -18.26 -58.03 -4.07
C THR A 444 -18.70 -58.87 -2.88
N THR A 445 -19.92 -59.40 -2.95
CA THR A 445 -20.53 -60.25 -1.93
C THR A 445 -20.87 -61.62 -2.52
N ALA A 446 -20.37 -62.70 -1.90
CA ALA A 446 -20.62 -64.06 -2.39
C ALA A 446 -22.07 -64.49 -2.16
N ILE A 447 -22.70 -65.04 -3.19
CA ILE A 447 -24.06 -65.60 -3.12
C ILE A 447 -24.00 -66.95 -2.39
N PRO A 448 -24.71 -67.15 -1.27
CA PRO A 448 -24.76 -68.44 -0.60
C PRO A 448 -25.44 -69.50 -1.48
N ALA A 449 -24.99 -70.75 -1.41
CA ALA A 449 -25.56 -71.88 -2.17
C ALA A 449 -26.19 -72.92 -1.22
N PRO A 450 -27.38 -72.65 -0.66
CA PRO A 450 -28.05 -73.54 0.29
C PRO A 450 -28.62 -74.83 -0.35
N GLY A 451 -28.72 -74.90 -1.69
CA GLY A 451 -29.16 -76.08 -2.45
C GLY A 451 -30.54 -75.95 -3.08
N ASP A 452 -30.97 -77.02 -3.77
CA ASP A 452 -32.14 -77.05 -4.65
C ASP A 452 -33.45 -76.54 -3.99
N GLY A 453 -34.20 -75.71 -4.71
CA GLY A 453 -35.48 -75.11 -4.32
C GLY A 453 -35.37 -74.09 -3.19
N SER A 454 -34.21 -73.45 -3.04
CA SER A 454 -33.97 -72.45 -2.00
C SER A 454 -34.56 -71.08 -2.34
N LEU A 455 -34.96 -70.36 -1.29
CA LEU A 455 -35.31 -68.95 -1.33
C LEU A 455 -34.42 -68.23 -0.33
N GLN A 456 -33.71 -67.20 -0.76
CA GLN A 456 -32.81 -66.46 0.11
C GLN A 456 -32.78 -64.97 -0.21
N THR A 457 -32.69 -64.16 0.83
CA THR A 457 -32.39 -62.73 0.74
C THR A 457 -30.92 -62.55 1.08
N LEU A 458 -30.21 -61.82 0.22
CA LEU A 458 -28.85 -61.37 0.47
C LEU A 458 -28.89 -59.89 0.79
N ASP A 459 -28.62 -59.55 2.05
CA ASP A 459 -28.44 -58.17 2.50
C ASP A 459 -27.11 -57.64 1.92
N ILE A 460 -27.16 -56.49 1.23
CA ILE A 460 -26.01 -55.85 0.60
C ILE A 460 -25.58 -54.62 1.40
N ASP A 461 -26.53 -53.72 1.71
CA ASP A 461 -26.32 -52.47 2.47
C ASP A 461 -25.19 -51.57 1.90
N ASP A 462 -25.09 -51.44 0.58
CA ASP A 462 -24.09 -50.60 -0.08
C ASP A 462 -24.71 -49.24 -0.50
N SER A 463 -23.98 -48.14 -0.29
CA SER A 463 -24.39 -46.79 -0.68
C SER A 463 -23.86 -46.39 -2.06
N ASP A 464 -24.47 -45.37 -2.65
CA ASP A 464 -24.02 -44.70 -3.88
C ASP A 464 -23.86 -45.64 -5.09
N VAL A 465 -24.63 -46.72 -5.12
CA VAL A 465 -24.52 -47.77 -6.13
C VAL A 465 -25.12 -47.27 -7.44
N VAL A 466 -24.34 -47.31 -8.52
CA VAL A 466 -24.78 -46.97 -9.88
C VAL A 466 -24.89 -48.18 -10.80
N LYS A 467 -24.31 -49.32 -10.39
CA LYS A 467 -24.36 -50.56 -11.17
C LYS A 467 -24.29 -51.78 -10.26
N VAL A 468 -25.12 -52.80 -10.57
CA VAL A 468 -25.10 -54.10 -9.91
C VAL A 468 -24.92 -55.20 -10.95
N GLU A 469 -23.92 -56.07 -10.75
CA GLU A 469 -23.68 -57.25 -11.57
C GLU A 469 -23.87 -58.50 -10.71
N VAL A 470 -24.82 -59.35 -11.09
CA VAL A 470 -25.17 -60.59 -10.41
C VAL A 470 -24.69 -61.76 -11.25
N ASP A 471 -23.60 -62.41 -10.83
CA ASP A 471 -22.99 -63.57 -11.48
C ASP A 471 -23.61 -64.87 -10.93
N LEU A 472 -24.47 -65.49 -11.73
CA LEU A 472 -25.08 -66.78 -11.47
C LEU A 472 -24.21 -67.88 -12.11
N VAL A 473 -23.84 -68.90 -11.35
CA VAL A 473 -22.92 -69.98 -11.82
C VAL A 473 -23.68 -71.21 -12.35
N GLY A 474 -24.99 -71.27 -12.14
CA GLY A 474 -25.90 -72.35 -12.52
C GLY A 474 -27.32 -71.83 -12.76
N SER A 475 -28.31 -72.72 -12.70
CA SER A 475 -29.72 -72.50 -13.04
C SER A 475 -30.53 -71.74 -11.97
N GLY A 476 -30.03 -70.56 -11.58
CA GLY A 476 -30.64 -69.72 -10.54
C GLY A 476 -31.44 -68.54 -11.10
N ALA A 477 -32.23 -67.90 -10.23
CA ALA A 477 -33.04 -66.74 -10.60
C ALA A 477 -33.06 -65.66 -9.51
N ILE A 478 -33.52 -64.46 -9.89
CA ILE A 478 -33.72 -63.31 -8.98
C ILE A 478 -35.23 -63.08 -8.81
N SER A 479 -35.75 -63.13 -7.58
CA SER A 479 -37.18 -62.86 -7.32
C SER A 479 -37.47 -61.45 -6.83
N GLY A 480 -36.44 -60.66 -6.50
CA GLY A 480 -36.65 -59.25 -6.21
C GLY A 480 -35.39 -58.46 -5.89
N LEU A 481 -35.55 -57.13 -5.94
CA LEU A 481 -34.51 -56.12 -5.70
C LEU A 481 -35.12 -55.02 -4.81
N ASP A 482 -34.43 -54.66 -3.72
CA ASP A 482 -34.83 -53.59 -2.79
C ASP A 482 -33.73 -52.53 -2.75
N PHE A 483 -34.07 -51.30 -3.12
CA PHE A 483 -33.14 -50.16 -3.13
C PHE A 483 -33.87 -48.84 -2.84
N ASP A 484 -33.17 -47.93 -2.18
CA ASP A 484 -33.66 -46.59 -1.88
C ASP A 484 -33.10 -45.57 -2.89
N SER A 485 -33.98 -44.92 -3.65
CA SER A 485 -33.62 -43.79 -4.52
C SER A 485 -33.50 -42.52 -3.69
N ILE A 486 -32.39 -41.81 -3.86
CA ILE A 486 -32.16 -40.48 -3.28
C ILE A 486 -32.61 -39.45 -4.33
N GLY A 487 -33.42 -38.45 -3.93
CA GLY A 487 -33.84 -37.35 -4.79
C GLY A 487 -32.63 -36.64 -5.42
N ASP A 488 -32.83 -36.02 -6.58
CA ASP A 488 -31.76 -35.36 -7.37
C ASP A 488 -31.05 -34.20 -6.66
N GLY A 489 -31.56 -33.77 -5.51
CA GLY A 489 -30.94 -32.76 -4.64
C GLY A 489 -30.98 -31.35 -5.22
N ILE A 490 -31.75 -31.10 -6.28
CA ILE A 490 -31.77 -29.83 -7.03
C ILE A 490 -33.13 -29.16 -6.92
N TYR A 491 -33.14 -27.94 -6.40
CA TYR A 491 -34.27 -27.03 -6.47
C TYR A 491 -34.21 -26.23 -7.76
N LYS A 492 -35.35 -26.08 -8.43
CA LYS A 492 -35.52 -25.27 -9.64
C LYS A 492 -36.65 -24.27 -9.45
N ASN A 493 -36.43 -23.03 -9.87
CA ASN A 493 -37.42 -21.96 -9.80
C ASN A 493 -37.30 -21.01 -11.00
N ILE A 494 -38.42 -20.64 -11.64
CA ILE A 494 -38.47 -19.87 -12.88
C ILE A 494 -39.12 -18.50 -12.63
N GLY A 495 -38.37 -17.43 -12.92
CA GLY A 495 -38.89 -16.08 -12.97
C GLY A 495 -39.52 -15.81 -14.34
N THR A 496 -40.54 -14.97 -14.40
CA THR A 496 -41.19 -14.57 -15.65
C THR A 496 -41.60 -13.11 -15.56
N VAL A 497 -41.23 -12.32 -16.57
CA VAL A 497 -41.71 -10.96 -16.75
C VAL A 497 -42.69 -10.89 -17.90
N VAL A 498 -43.74 -10.07 -17.76
CA VAL A 498 -44.65 -9.71 -18.84
C VAL A 498 -44.82 -8.20 -18.86
N ALA A 499 -44.67 -7.59 -20.04
CA ALA A 499 -44.92 -6.17 -20.28
C ALA A 499 -45.57 -5.96 -21.66
N ASP A 500 -46.73 -5.30 -21.72
CA ASP A 500 -47.51 -5.02 -22.95
C ASP A 500 -47.57 -6.17 -23.99
N GLY A 501 -47.69 -7.42 -23.52
CA GLY A 501 -47.83 -8.60 -24.38
C GLY A 501 -46.53 -9.22 -24.90
N VAL A 502 -45.36 -8.67 -24.55
CA VAL A 502 -44.08 -9.41 -24.58
C VAL A 502 -43.83 -10.06 -23.23
N GLU A 503 -43.22 -11.25 -23.27
CA GLU A 503 -42.90 -12.03 -22.09
C GLU A 503 -41.51 -12.66 -22.23
N ASP A 504 -40.82 -12.81 -21.11
CA ASP A 504 -39.57 -13.55 -21.02
C ASP A 504 -39.51 -14.29 -19.69
N SER A 505 -38.75 -15.39 -19.65
CA SER A 505 -38.68 -16.25 -18.47
C SER A 505 -37.31 -16.89 -18.31
N ASP A 506 -36.86 -16.94 -17.06
CA ASP A 506 -35.50 -17.36 -16.75
C ASP A 506 -35.44 -18.31 -15.54
N PRO A 507 -34.83 -19.50 -15.66
CA PRO A 507 -34.72 -20.48 -14.59
C PRO A 507 -33.51 -20.21 -13.68
N SER A 508 -33.66 -20.48 -12.39
CA SER A 508 -32.54 -20.49 -11.45
C SER A 508 -32.63 -21.72 -10.53
N HIS A 509 -31.48 -22.30 -10.21
CA HIS A 509 -31.37 -23.52 -9.41
C HIS A 509 -30.61 -23.28 -8.11
N TYR A 510 -30.82 -24.13 -7.10
CA TYR A 510 -29.87 -24.32 -5.99
C TYR A 510 -29.88 -25.78 -5.56
N VAL A 511 -28.83 -26.25 -4.90
CA VAL A 511 -28.77 -27.59 -4.28
C VAL A 511 -28.64 -27.45 -2.76
N ASN A 512 -28.94 -28.50 -2.00
CA ASN A 512 -28.61 -28.46 -0.57
C ASN A 512 -27.09 -28.51 -0.38
N GLY A 513 -26.54 -27.47 0.23
CA GLY A 513 -25.20 -27.53 0.77
C GLY A 513 -25.14 -28.45 1.98
N GLU A 514 -23.99 -29.10 2.18
CA GLU A 514 -23.70 -29.75 3.45
C GLU A 514 -23.75 -28.71 4.57
N PRO A 515 -24.45 -28.97 5.69
CA PRO A 515 -24.36 -28.08 6.84
C PRO A 515 -22.89 -27.94 7.22
N ASP A 516 -22.40 -26.69 7.25
CA ASP A 516 -21.04 -26.40 7.71
C ASP A 516 -20.84 -27.12 9.05
N PRO A 517 -19.80 -27.97 9.22
CA PRO A 517 -19.58 -28.64 10.49
C PRO A 517 -19.50 -27.60 11.59
N GLN A 518 -20.56 -27.51 12.40
CA GLN A 518 -20.58 -26.63 13.57
C GLN A 518 -19.26 -26.78 14.30
N ASN A 519 -18.51 -25.69 14.36
CA ASN A 519 -17.20 -25.62 14.96
C ASN A 519 -17.31 -24.83 16.26
N PRO A 520 -17.84 -25.44 17.34
CA PRO A 520 -17.86 -24.79 18.64
C PRO A 520 -16.43 -24.42 19.02
N GLY A 521 -16.21 -23.17 19.40
CA GLY A 521 -14.90 -22.63 19.75
C GLY A 521 -15.04 -21.75 20.98
N ILE A 522 -14.18 -21.96 21.96
CA ILE A 522 -14.10 -21.13 23.16
C ILE A 522 -12.63 -20.86 23.43
N ASP A 523 -12.34 -19.65 23.88
CA ASP A 523 -11.01 -19.15 24.17
C ASP A 523 -11.05 -18.44 25.52
N ILE A 524 -10.01 -18.58 26.34
CA ILE A 524 -9.85 -17.86 27.60
C ILE A 524 -8.50 -17.18 27.63
N GLU A 525 -8.48 -15.89 27.95
CA GLU A 525 -7.25 -15.13 28.19
C GLU A 525 -7.21 -14.66 29.64
N LYS A 526 -6.09 -14.85 30.35
CA LYS A 526 -5.98 -14.62 31.79
C LYS A 526 -4.91 -13.59 32.13
N PHE A 527 -5.35 -12.60 32.89
CA PHE A 527 -4.48 -11.52 33.33
C PHE A 527 -4.25 -11.57 34.84
N THR A 528 -3.09 -11.14 35.28
CA THR A 528 -2.76 -10.86 36.69
C THR A 528 -2.55 -9.36 36.87
N ASN A 529 -3.36 -8.71 37.70
CA ASN A 529 -3.40 -7.26 37.88
C ASN A 529 -3.52 -6.48 36.54
N GLY A 530 -4.23 -7.04 35.57
CA GLY A 530 -4.44 -6.44 34.24
C GLY A 530 -3.28 -6.64 33.26
N VAL A 531 -2.27 -7.43 33.62
CA VAL A 531 -1.16 -7.81 32.73
C VAL A 531 -1.33 -9.26 32.32
N ASP A 532 -1.28 -9.52 31.02
CA ASP A 532 -1.11 -10.86 30.47
C ASP A 532 0.34 -11.27 30.78
N ALA A 533 0.45 -12.29 31.63
CA ALA A 533 1.71 -12.73 32.22
C ALA A 533 1.90 -14.23 32.00
N ASP A 534 1.67 -14.61 30.75
CA ASP A 534 1.78 -15.94 30.18
C ASP A 534 3.09 -16.66 30.53
N THR A 535 4.18 -15.89 30.58
CA THR A 535 5.49 -16.42 30.92
C THR A 535 5.99 -15.90 32.25
N ILE A 536 6.92 -16.66 32.84
CA ILE A 536 7.63 -16.25 34.05
C ILE A 536 8.42 -14.95 33.84
N GLU A 537 8.82 -14.62 32.61
CA GLU A 537 9.54 -13.37 32.30
C GLU A 537 8.61 -12.15 32.38
N GLU A 538 7.32 -12.36 32.12
CA GLU A 538 6.25 -11.35 32.21
C GLU A 538 5.57 -11.33 33.60
N ALA A 539 6.01 -12.20 34.51
CA ALA A 539 5.42 -12.33 35.84
C ALA A 539 5.35 -10.99 36.57
N VAL A 540 4.15 -10.60 36.98
CA VAL A 540 3.92 -9.34 37.69
C VAL A 540 4.63 -9.36 39.05
N LYS A 541 5.33 -8.28 39.43
CA LYS A 541 5.96 -8.20 40.74
C LYS A 541 4.96 -7.73 41.79
N ILE A 542 4.54 -8.63 42.67
CA ILE A 542 3.55 -8.34 43.72
C ILE A 542 4.16 -8.67 45.08
N ALA A 543 4.23 -7.67 45.97
CA ALA A 543 4.74 -7.84 47.32
C ALA A 543 3.89 -8.85 48.10
N ALA A 544 4.55 -9.74 48.86
CA ALA A 544 3.86 -10.72 49.67
C ALA A 544 2.88 -10.04 50.64
N GLY A 545 1.60 -10.45 50.59
CA GLY A 545 0.53 -9.86 51.39
C GLY A 545 -0.29 -8.77 50.71
N GLU A 546 0.11 -8.30 49.51
CA GLU A 546 -0.71 -7.38 48.70
C GLU A 546 -1.84 -8.10 47.96
N THR A 547 -2.84 -7.34 47.53
CA THR A 547 -3.96 -7.88 46.75
C THR A 547 -3.50 -8.19 45.33
N VAL A 548 -3.91 -9.34 44.82
CA VAL A 548 -3.76 -9.74 43.42
C VAL A 548 -5.14 -9.94 42.82
N THR A 549 -5.37 -9.41 41.63
CA THR A 549 -6.61 -9.55 40.87
C THR A 549 -6.33 -10.40 39.64
N TRP A 550 -7.16 -11.40 39.38
CA TRP A 550 -7.17 -12.16 38.13
C TRP A 550 -8.41 -11.82 37.35
N THR A 551 -8.23 -11.49 36.07
CA THR A 551 -9.34 -11.33 35.11
C THR A 551 -9.23 -12.40 34.05
N TYR A 552 -10.39 -12.90 33.62
CA TYR A 552 -10.51 -13.97 32.64
C TYR A 552 -11.43 -13.49 31.53
N GLU A 553 -10.90 -13.31 30.32
CA GLU A 553 -11.66 -12.92 29.14
C GLU A 553 -12.05 -14.18 28.37
N VAL A 554 -13.33 -14.52 28.40
CA VAL A 554 -13.86 -15.71 27.73
C VAL A 554 -14.51 -15.30 26.42
N THR A 555 -13.97 -15.74 25.30
CA THR A 555 -14.44 -15.39 23.95
C THR A 555 -15.01 -16.61 23.23
N ASN A 556 -16.16 -16.45 22.57
CA ASN A 556 -16.66 -17.46 21.64
C ASN A 556 -15.97 -17.29 20.29
N THR A 557 -15.02 -18.17 19.98
CA THR A 557 -14.23 -18.17 18.74
C THR A 557 -14.84 -19.05 17.65
N GLY A 558 -15.90 -19.78 17.97
CA GLY A 558 -16.63 -20.64 17.03
C GLY A 558 -17.87 -19.99 16.44
N ASP A 559 -18.68 -20.81 15.79
CA ASP A 559 -19.94 -20.45 15.12
C ASP A 559 -21.19 -20.86 15.93
N VAL A 560 -21.02 -21.50 17.09
CA VAL A 560 -22.11 -21.97 17.96
C VAL A 560 -22.23 -21.09 19.20
N SER A 561 -23.40 -20.48 19.43
CA SER A 561 -23.70 -19.75 20.68
C SER A 561 -23.79 -20.69 21.89
N PHE A 562 -23.23 -20.29 23.03
CA PHE A 562 -23.31 -21.04 24.29
C PHE A 562 -24.24 -20.36 25.30
N ALA A 563 -25.19 -21.09 25.88
CA ALA A 563 -25.98 -20.54 26.98
C ALA A 563 -25.11 -20.33 28.23
N LYS A 564 -25.40 -19.30 29.04
CA LYS A 564 -24.67 -19.05 30.31
C LYS A 564 -24.55 -20.29 31.21
N SER A 565 -25.53 -21.20 31.19
CA SER A 565 -25.51 -22.43 31.99
C SER A 565 -24.54 -23.50 31.49
N GLU A 566 -24.03 -23.36 30.27
CA GLU A 566 -23.10 -24.28 29.63
C GLU A 566 -21.65 -23.83 29.77
N ILE A 567 -21.42 -22.57 30.19
CA ILE A 567 -20.10 -21.97 30.38
C ILE A 567 -19.68 -22.14 31.84
N GLU A 568 -18.57 -22.82 32.07
CA GLU A 568 -17.93 -22.97 33.38
C GLU A 568 -16.48 -22.48 33.30
N VAL A 569 -16.18 -21.43 34.08
CA VAL A 569 -14.82 -20.89 34.24
C VAL A 569 -14.27 -21.37 35.59
N THR A 570 -13.10 -21.98 35.57
CA THR A 570 -12.40 -22.50 36.74
C THR A 570 -10.96 -22.04 36.76
N ASP A 571 -10.34 -22.11 37.92
CA ASP A 571 -8.98 -21.72 38.18
C ASP A 571 -8.32 -22.79 39.08
N ASP A 572 -7.11 -23.22 38.76
CA ASP A 572 -6.44 -24.34 39.44
C ASP A 572 -6.05 -24.02 40.89
N GLN A 573 -5.95 -22.74 41.25
CA GLN A 573 -5.64 -22.26 42.60
C GLN A 573 -6.87 -21.65 43.32
N GLU A 574 -7.78 -20.99 42.58
CA GLU A 574 -8.92 -20.25 43.13
C GLU A 574 -10.27 -20.99 43.03
N GLY A 575 -10.38 -22.02 42.17
CA GLY A 575 -11.61 -22.79 41.98
C GLY A 575 -12.57 -22.19 40.96
N THR A 576 -13.89 -22.37 41.13
CA THR A 576 -14.89 -21.90 40.15
C THR A 576 -15.09 -20.38 40.22
N ILE A 577 -15.00 -19.70 39.08
CA ILE A 577 -15.18 -18.25 38.95
C ILE A 577 -16.57 -17.96 38.39
N THR A 578 -17.34 -17.12 39.07
CA THR A 578 -18.77 -16.88 38.73
C THR A 578 -19.14 -15.43 38.51
N ASP A 579 -18.28 -14.50 38.91
CA ASP A 579 -18.55 -13.06 38.86
C ASP A 579 -18.13 -12.51 37.50
N ILE A 580 -19.11 -12.33 36.60
CA ILE A 580 -18.95 -11.61 35.34
C ILE A 580 -19.02 -10.11 35.63
N ILE A 581 -17.96 -9.39 35.31
CA ILE A 581 -17.87 -7.94 35.51
C ILE A 581 -18.23 -7.15 34.25
N GLU A 582 -18.03 -7.73 33.06
CA GLU A 582 -18.31 -7.08 31.78
C GLU A 582 -18.67 -8.09 30.68
N LYS A 583 -19.43 -7.64 29.67
CA LYS A 583 -19.72 -8.37 28.44
C LYS A 583 -19.47 -7.46 27.25
N ILE A 584 -18.45 -7.76 26.47
CA ILE A 584 -18.04 -7.01 25.28
C ILE A 584 -18.79 -7.57 24.06
N ASN A 585 -19.26 -6.68 23.19
CA ASN A 585 -20.10 -6.98 22.03
C ASN A 585 -21.41 -7.74 22.34
N GLY A 586 -21.75 -7.84 23.63
CA GLY A 586 -22.89 -8.61 24.13
C GLY A 586 -24.25 -7.99 23.85
N ASN A 587 -25.20 -8.79 23.38
CA ASN A 587 -26.60 -8.35 23.18
C ASN A 587 -27.46 -8.39 24.49
N GLN A 588 -26.88 -8.86 25.61
CA GLN A 588 -27.47 -9.05 26.95
C GLN A 588 -28.54 -10.15 27.12
N ASP A 589 -28.66 -11.10 26.20
CA ASP A 589 -29.67 -12.18 26.26
C ASP A 589 -29.29 -13.39 27.14
N ASN A 590 -28.04 -13.46 27.65
CA ASN A 590 -27.45 -14.59 28.40
C ASN A 590 -27.03 -15.79 27.55
N THR A 591 -26.84 -15.62 26.25
CA THR A 591 -26.01 -16.48 25.41
C THR A 591 -24.70 -15.76 25.09
N LEU A 592 -23.61 -16.50 25.00
CA LEU A 592 -22.32 -16.03 24.50
C LEU A 592 -22.31 -16.35 23.01
N ASP A 593 -22.70 -15.38 22.19
CA ASP A 593 -22.79 -15.53 20.74
C ASP A 593 -21.40 -15.49 20.07
N PRO A 594 -21.24 -16.00 18.84
CA PRO A 594 -20.00 -15.91 18.07
C PRO A 594 -19.40 -14.50 18.08
N GLY A 595 -18.15 -14.38 18.52
CA GLY A 595 -17.43 -13.11 18.64
C GLY A 595 -17.76 -12.25 19.87
N GLU A 596 -18.64 -12.70 20.77
CA GLU A 596 -18.82 -12.07 22.08
C GLU A 596 -17.72 -12.49 23.06
N THR A 597 -17.40 -11.59 24.01
CA THR A 597 -16.43 -11.83 25.10
C THR A 597 -17.04 -11.50 26.45
N TRP A 598 -16.95 -12.39 27.43
CA TRP A 598 -17.39 -12.16 28.80
C TRP A 598 -16.18 -12.12 29.74
N ILE A 599 -16.08 -11.05 30.54
CA ILE A 599 -14.97 -10.83 31.47
C ILE A 599 -15.40 -11.25 32.86
N TYR A 600 -14.64 -12.17 33.46
CA TYR A 600 -14.78 -12.62 34.83
C TYR A 600 -13.66 -12.05 35.69
N GLU A 601 -13.91 -11.85 36.99
CA GLU A 601 -12.91 -11.32 37.93
C GLU A 601 -12.88 -12.12 39.23
N GLN A 602 -11.68 -12.31 39.77
CA GLN A 602 -11.43 -12.86 41.10
C GLN A 602 -10.26 -12.15 41.78
N THR A 603 -10.33 -11.95 43.10
CA THR A 603 -9.23 -11.34 43.88
C THR A 603 -8.68 -12.29 44.94
N GLY A 604 -7.37 -12.25 45.17
CA GLY A 604 -6.63 -13.00 46.19
C GLY A 604 -5.57 -12.15 46.91
N ILE A 605 -4.68 -12.81 47.65
CA ILE A 605 -3.54 -12.18 48.35
C ILE A 605 -2.25 -12.86 47.90
N ALA A 606 -1.27 -12.09 47.44
CA ALA A 606 0.01 -12.60 46.95
C ALA A 606 0.80 -13.34 48.05
N GLN A 607 1.30 -14.52 47.72
CA GLN A 607 2.06 -15.38 48.63
C GLN A 607 3.50 -14.90 48.83
N ASP A 608 4.17 -15.37 49.90
CA ASP A 608 5.62 -15.21 50.09
C ASP A 608 6.36 -16.41 49.44
N LEU A 609 7.14 -16.09 48.41
CA LEU A 609 7.84 -16.99 47.49
C LEU A 609 9.36 -17.01 47.77
N SER A 610 9.84 -16.35 48.83
CA SER A 610 11.27 -16.26 49.16
C SER A 610 11.83 -17.57 49.76
N THR A 611 13.02 -17.98 49.32
CA THR A 611 13.74 -19.17 49.81
C THR A 611 15.23 -18.88 50.05
N ALA A 612 15.69 -18.97 51.31
CA ALA A 612 17.10 -18.74 51.65
C ALA A 612 17.96 -20.00 51.48
N THR A 613 19.08 -19.91 50.75
CA THR A 613 20.08 -20.98 50.68
C THR A 613 21.02 -20.97 51.90
N SER A 614 21.54 -22.15 52.27
CA SER A 614 22.36 -22.33 53.47
C SER A 614 23.77 -21.71 53.34
N SER A 615 24.23 -20.99 54.36
CA SER A 615 25.58 -20.38 54.44
C SER A 615 26.72 -21.39 54.24
N GLN A 616 27.76 -20.99 53.51
CA GLN A 616 28.96 -21.81 53.29
C GLN A 616 30.01 -21.55 54.40
N GLU A 617 30.18 -22.50 55.33
CA GLU A 617 31.18 -22.41 56.40
C GLU A 617 32.51 -23.08 56.03
N PHE A 618 33.65 -22.41 56.30
CA PHE A 618 34.96 -23.04 56.18
C PHE A 618 36.09 -22.38 56.99
N THR A 619 37.18 -23.13 57.20
CA THR A 619 38.39 -22.64 57.89
C THR A 619 39.42 -22.10 56.92
N PHE A 620 39.69 -20.81 56.94
CA PHE A 620 40.74 -20.14 56.16
C PHE A 620 42.13 -20.36 56.79
N ASN A 621 43.09 -20.95 56.05
CA ASN A 621 44.40 -21.33 56.58
C ASN A 621 45.54 -20.46 56.01
N PHE A 622 46.25 -19.71 56.85
CA PHE A 622 47.41 -18.93 56.43
C PHE A 622 48.67 -19.81 56.37
N THR A 623 48.95 -20.32 55.17
CA THR A 623 50.08 -21.22 54.91
C THR A 623 51.31 -20.47 54.36
N GLY A 624 52.46 -21.15 54.32
CA GLY A 624 53.71 -20.58 53.79
C GLY A 624 54.80 -20.35 54.85
N ASN A 625 55.95 -19.88 54.40
CA ASN A 625 57.09 -19.54 55.24
C ASN A 625 57.90 -18.42 54.58
N SER A 626 58.11 -17.31 55.30
CA SER A 626 58.88 -16.16 54.86
C SER A 626 60.12 -15.97 55.73
N TYR A 627 61.07 -15.16 55.24
CA TYR A 627 62.18 -14.69 56.06
C TYR A 627 61.68 -13.91 57.28
N THR A 628 62.55 -13.85 58.29
CA THR A 628 62.23 -13.21 59.57
C THR A 628 62.40 -11.68 59.58
N THR A 629 62.46 -11.04 58.41
CA THR A 629 62.52 -9.58 58.20
C THR A 629 62.28 -9.31 56.71
N GLY A 630 61.70 -8.16 56.35
CA GLY A 630 61.55 -7.71 54.97
C GLY A 630 61.13 -6.24 54.88
N SER A 631 60.71 -5.81 53.70
CA SER A 631 60.21 -4.44 53.47
C SER A 631 58.90 -4.22 54.22
N HIS A 632 58.83 -3.19 55.07
CA HIS A 632 57.59 -2.81 55.75
C HIS A 632 56.53 -2.36 54.74
N GLY A 633 55.26 -2.68 55.00
CA GLY A 633 54.14 -2.39 54.09
C GLY A 633 53.93 -3.45 53.01
N ASN A 634 54.44 -4.67 53.21
CA ASN A 634 54.13 -5.77 52.30
C ASN A 634 52.72 -6.29 52.52
N VAL A 635 51.99 -6.51 51.43
CA VAL A 635 50.69 -7.18 51.40
C VAL A 635 50.89 -8.65 51.01
N ARG A 636 50.04 -9.54 51.53
CA ARG A 636 49.99 -10.96 51.17
C ARG A 636 48.56 -11.37 50.88
N THR A 637 48.31 -11.78 49.64
CA THR A 637 47.05 -12.38 49.23
C THR A 637 47.02 -13.86 49.58
N PHE A 638 45.89 -14.32 50.11
CA PHE A 638 45.59 -15.73 50.29
C PHE A 638 44.21 -16.01 49.68
N THR A 639 44.02 -17.18 49.08
CA THR A 639 42.72 -17.58 48.52
C THR A 639 42.37 -18.98 49.01
N GLN A 640 41.13 -19.17 49.47
CA GLN A 640 40.61 -20.47 49.85
C GLN A 640 39.10 -20.53 49.64
N ASN A 641 38.63 -21.57 48.96
CA ASN A 641 37.21 -21.81 48.67
C ASN A 641 36.48 -20.64 47.95
N GLY A 642 37.16 -19.93 47.06
CA GLY A 642 36.57 -18.81 46.31
C GLY A 642 36.94 -17.45 46.89
N VAL A 643 36.87 -17.32 48.22
CA VAL A 643 37.24 -16.10 48.95
C VAL A 643 38.75 -15.84 48.88
N SER A 644 39.12 -14.63 48.50
CA SER A 644 40.48 -14.08 48.62
C SER A 644 40.57 -13.05 49.73
N VAL A 645 41.74 -12.96 50.37
CA VAL A 645 42.01 -11.97 51.40
C VAL A 645 43.41 -11.42 51.26
N ASP A 646 43.49 -10.10 51.14
CA ASP A 646 44.73 -9.34 51.21
C ASP A 646 45.05 -9.00 52.66
N VAL A 647 46.27 -9.35 53.08
CA VAL A 647 46.68 -9.23 54.47
C VAL A 647 47.89 -8.33 54.57
N SER A 648 47.80 -7.31 55.42
CA SER A 648 48.83 -6.31 55.65
C SER A 648 49.08 -6.12 57.16
N ALA A 649 50.19 -5.47 57.52
CA ALA A 649 50.58 -5.28 58.91
C ALA A 649 50.93 -3.84 59.23
N PHE A 650 50.52 -3.39 60.41
CA PHE A 650 50.74 -2.04 60.90
C PHE A 650 51.19 -2.05 62.36
N SER A 651 51.73 -0.93 62.81
CA SER A 651 52.07 -0.70 64.21
C SER A 651 51.72 0.73 64.61
N SER A 652 51.28 0.91 65.85
CA SER A 652 51.04 2.21 66.45
C SER A 652 51.82 2.37 67.75
N ASN A 653 52.15 3.60 68.13
CA ASN A 653 52.63 3.86 69.49
C ASN A 653 51.54 3.58 70.54
N LYS A 654 51.92 3.44 71.82
CA LYS A 654 50.97 3.14 72.91
C LYS A 654 49.86 4.17 73.13
N SER A 655 49.97 5.37 72.57
CA SER A 655 48.92 6.39 72.61
C SER A 655 47.99 6.35 71.40
N GLY A 656 48.16 5.40 70.47
CA GLY A 656 47.30 5.23 69.29
C GLY A 656 47.37 6.35 68.25
N GLY A 657 48.46 7.15 68.23
CA GLY A 657 48.53 8.38 67.43
C GLY A 657 49.66 8.47 66.41
N ASN A 658 50.58 7.49 66.37
CA ASN A 658 51.65 7.44 65.38
C ASN A 658 51.67 6.07 64.71
N TRP A 659 51.02 6.01 63.54
CA TRP A 659 50.81 4.79 62.75
C TRP A 659 51.90 4.61 61.71
N LYS A 660 52.35 3.37 61.55
CA LYS A 660 53.39 3.01 60.59
C LYS A 660 53.10 1.64 59.98
N THR A 661 53.43 1.47 58.71
CA THR A 661 53.48 0.15 58.10
C THR A 661 54.51 -0.73 58.81
N ALA A 662 54.18 -2.01 58.93
CA ALA A 662 55.03 -3.04 59.51
C ALA A 662 55.27 -4.15 58.48
N PHE A 663 56.20 -5.06 58.76
CA PHE A 663 56.42 -6.23 57.91
C PHE A 663 55.49 -7.36 58.35
N LEU A 664 54.66 -7.88 57.43
CA LEU A 664 53.84 -9.07 57.65
C LEU A 664 54.61 -10.34 57.29
N GLY A 665 55.05 -11.06 58.32
CA GLY A 665 55.76 -12.33 58.19
C GLY A 665 54.85 -13.54 58.35
N VAL A 666 55.16 -14.63 57.65
CA VAL A 666 54.57 -15.96 57.89
C VAL A 666 55.71 -16.88 58.34
N TYR A 667 55.72 -17.38 59.57
CA TYR A 667 56.80 -18.27 60.02
C TYR A 667 56.26 -19.45 60.84
N ASN A 668 56.59 -20.67 60.41
CA ASN A 668 55.94 -21.94 60.83
C ASN A 668 54.42 -21.97 60.54
N GLY A 669 54.01 -21.36 59.42
CA GLY A 669 52.63 -21.34 58.96
C GLY A 669 51.69 -20.58 59.89
N ALA A 670 52.12 -19.41 60.37
CA ALA A 670 51.29 -18.46 61.12
C ALA A 670 51.80 -17.03 60.89
N LEU A 671 50.87 -16.09 60.76
CA LEU A 671 51.08 -14.66 60.55
C LEU A 671 51.57 -13.97 61.82
N GLY A 672 52.51 -13.04 61.66
CA GLY A 672 52.97 -12.19 62.73
C GLY A 672 53.60 -10.90 62.19
N VAL A 673 53.74 -9.92 63.08
CA VAL A 673 54.18 -8.57 62.73
C VAL A 673 55.64 -8.38 63.12
N THR A 674 56.34 -7.52 62.38
CA THR A 674 57.65 -6.99 62.78
C THR A 674 57.64 -5.50 62.50
N ASN A 675 57.58 -4.74 63.58
CA ASN A 675 57.55 -3.29 63.52
C ASN A 675 58.97 -2.69 63.57
N GLN A 676 59.06 -1.37 63.40
CA GLN A 676 60.33 -0.66 63.31
C GLN A 676 61.16 -0.66 64.61
N ASN A 677 60.55 -1.01 65.74
CA ASN A 677 61.21 -1.03 67.06
C ASN A 677 61.78 -2.42 67.41
N GLU A 678 61.57 -3.41 66.53
CA GLU A 678 61.95 -4.79 66.77
C GLU A 678 63.03 -5.26 65.79
N SER A 679 64.10 -5.86 66.32
CA SER A 679 65.15 -6.48 65.52
C SER A 679 65.33 -7.96 65.88
N GLY A 680 64.61 -8.82 65.15
CA GLY A 680 64.97 -10.23 64.94
C GLY A 680 64.45 -11.28 65.94
N TYR A 681 63.74 -12.26 65.37
CA TYR A 681 63.42 -13.64 65.79
C TYR A 681 62.00 -14.00 66.24
N TYR A 682 61.12 -13.05 66.56
CA TYR A 682 59.85 -13.44 67.22
C TYR A 682 58.53 -13.19 66.46
N HIS A 683 58.46 -12.40 65.38
CA HIS A 683 57.26 -12.16 64.52
C HIS A 683 55.93 -12.36 65.24
N ARG A 684 55.57 -11.48 66.16
CA ARG A 684 54.33 -11.62 66.92
C ARG A 684 53.44 -10.42 66.63
N VAL A 685 52.15 -10.63 66.76
CA VAL A 685 51.23 -9.53 67.04
C VAL A 685 51.38 -9.26 68.52
N ASP A 686 51.99 -8.15 68.92
CA ASP A 686 52.15 -7.80 70.32
C ASP A 686 51.76 -6.37 70.69
N ASN A 687 51.56 -6.17 71.98
CA ASN A 687 51.29 -4.88 72.60
C ASN A 687 52.43 -4.51 73.58
N GLY A 688 53.68 -4.86 73.29
CA GLY A 688 54.81 -4.60 74.19
C GLY A 688 55.23 -3.12 74.20
N THR A 689 56.00 -2.73 73.18
CA THR A 689 56.52 -1.35 73.04
C THR A 689 55.70 -0.48 72.08
N SER A 690 55.01 -1.14 71.15
CA SER A 690 53.99 -0.63 70.24
C SER A 690 52.79 -1.59 70.26
N ASN A 691 51.67 -1.17 69.69
CA ASN A 691 50.57 -2.09 69.39
C ASN A 691 50.70 -2.49 67.91
N ASP A 692 50.76 -3.79 67.65
CA ASP A 692 50.80 -4.35 66.31
C ASP A 692 49.39 -4.80 65.86
N TYR A 693 49.13 -4.61 64.58
CA TYR A 693 47.86 -4.90 63.93
C TYR A 693 48.11 -5.72 62.67
N ILE A 694 47.23 -6.70 62.43
CA ILE A 694 47.09 -7.35 61.13
C ILE A 694 45.74 -6.92 60.58
N LEU A 695 45.74 -6.38 59.37
CA LEU A 695 44.56 -6.04 58.59
C LEU A 695 44.33 -7.16 57.57
N PHE A 696 43.08 -7.59 57.44
CA PHE A 696 42.57 -8.55 56.48
C PHE A 696 41.50 -7.84 55.65
N GLU A 697 41.69 -7.80 54.33
CA GLU A 697 40.83 -7.17 53.34
C GLU A 697 40.32 -8.27 52.41
N PHE A 698 39.09 -8.73 52.65
CA PHE A 698 38.43 -9.76 51.84
C PHE A 698 37.92 -9.18 50.52
N ASP A 699 37.75 -10.03 49.50
CA ASP A 699 37.16 -9.69 48.20
C ASP A 699 35.62 -9.76 48.19
N GLU A 700 35.03 -10.26 49.27
CA GLU A 700 33.59 -10.33 49.50
C GLU A 700 33.28 -10.19 51.00
N LYS A 701 32.02 -9.90 51.37
CA LYS A 701 31.62 -9.82 52.79
C LYS A 701 31.62 -11.21 53.41
N VAL A 702 32.32 -11.35 54.53
CA VAL A 702 32.39 -12.60 55.28
C VAL A 702 31.97 -12.40 56.73
N THR A 703 31.45 -13.45 57.35
CA THR A 703 31.32 -13.52 58.81
C THR A 703 32.56 -14.21 59.36
N VAL A 704 33.38 -13.55 60.17
CA VAL A 704 34.54 -14.20 60.80
C VAL A 704 34.26 -14.44 62.28
N ASP A 705 34.02 -15.71 62.64
CA ASP A 705 33.60 -16.06 64.01
C ASP A 705 34.77 -16.06 65.00
N ARG A 706 35.92 -16.55 64.53
CA ARG A 706 37.06 -16.84 65.40
C ARG A 706 38.39 -16.92 64.66
N ALA A 707 39.47 -16.64 65.39
CA ALA A 707 40.86 -16.76 64.91
C ALA A 707 41.66 -17.78 65.73
N PHE A 708 42.42 -18.64 65.06
CA PHE A 708 43.31 -19.60 65.73
C PHE A 708 44.65 -18.95 66.04
N LEU A 709 44.86 -18.66 67.31
CA LEU A 709 46.08 -18.05 67.84
C LEU A 709 47.11 -19.13 68.16
N SER A 710 48.36 -18.93 67.73
CA SER A 710 49.49 -19.84 67.95
C SER A 710 50.72 -19.10 68.46
N SER A 711 51.73 -19.83 68.95
CA SER A 711 52.94 -19.24 69.55
C SER A 711 52.64 -18.21 70.66
N ILE A 712 51.58 -18.45 71.42
CA ILE A 712 51.08 -17.60 72.50
C ILE A 712 52.08 -17.54 73.65
N ALA A 713 52.30 -16.36 74.22
CA ALA A 713 52.91 -16.24 75.54
C ALA A 713 52.03 -15.37 76.44
N ASN A 714 51.84 -15.81 77.69
CA ASN A 714 50.83 -15.29 78.64
C ASN A 714 49.39 -15.69 78.26
N ASP A 715 48.40 -14.93 78.70
CA ASP A 715 46.98 -15.07 78.37
C ASP A 715 46.65 -14.55 76.97
N SER A 716 47.36 -13.55 76.44
CA SER A 716 47.28 -13.04 75.06
C SER A 716 45.87 -12.73 74.59
N ASP A 717 45.27 -11.72 75.19
CA ASP A 717 43.98 -11.16 74.79
C ASP A 717 44.07 -10.46 73.43
N ILE A 718 42.95 -10.40 72.70
CA ILE A 718 42.88 -9.74 71.38
C ILE A 718 41.82 -8.64 71.35
N SER A 719 42.11 -7.61 70.56
CA SER A 719 41.12 -6.64 70.07
C SER A 719 40.89 -6.92 68.59
N VAL A 720 39.63 -6.90 68.17
CA VAL A 720 39.19 -7.17 66.81
C VAL A 720 38.28 -6.05 66.33
N TRP A 721 38.37 -5.70 65.06
CA TRP A 721 37.46 -4.78 64.40
C TRP A 721 36.89 -5.43 63.15
N ILE A 722 35.58 -5.35 62.97
CA ILE A 722 34.85 -5.90 61.83
C ILE A 722 34.02 -4.77 61.21
N GLY A 723 34.07 -4.63 59.88
CA GLY A 723 33.29 -3.65 59.15
C GLY A 723 33.57 -3.72 57.65
N ASP A 724 33.03 -2.74 56.92
CA ASP A 724 33.21 -2.58 55.48
C ASP A 724 34.15 -1.41 55.18
N ARG A 725 35.09 -1.58 54.26
CA ARG A 725 36.03 -0.52 53.86
C ARG A 725 35.50 0.31 52.70
N ASP A 726 35.79 1.62 52.72
CA ASP A 726 35.61 2.53 51.59
C ASP A 726 36.91 2.60 50.77
N GLY A 727 37.18 1.54 50.00
CA GLY A 727 38.42 1.35 49.22
C GLY A 727 39.62 0.77 49.98
N ASP A 728 40.76 0.64 49.30
CA ASP A 728 41.97 -0.02 49.82
C ASP A 728 42.67 0.75 50.95
N ILE A 729 43.02 0.07 52.05
CA ILE A 729 43.65 0.71 53.21
C ILE A 729 45.18 0.64 53.13
N SER A 730 45.77 1.67 52.50
CA SER A 730 47.23 1.79 52.39
C SER A 730 47.96 2.11 53.72
N LEU A 731 47.27 2.73 54.70
CA LEU A 731 47.77 3.00 56.04
C LEU A 731 46.63 2.99 57.08
N LEU A 732 46.63 2.00 57.97
CA LEU A 732 45.68 1.93 59.08
C LEU A 732 45.88 3.11 60.05
N ASN A 733 44.77 3.67 60.51
CA ASN A 733 44.74 4.76 61.49
C ASN A 733 43.54 4.63 62.45
N SER A 734 43.44 5.53 63.42
CA SER A 734 42.40 5.46 64.45
C SER A 734 41.00 5.81 63.95
N ASP A 735 40.87 6.62 62.91
CA ASP A 735 39.57 7.02 62.36
C ASP A 735 38.92 5.82 61.67
N ILE A 736 39.68 5.12 60.82
CA ILE A 736 39.24 3.85 60.19
C ILE A 736 38.79 2.83 61.24
N LEU A 737 39.55 2.69 62.34
CA LEU A 737 39.17 1.75 63.41
C LEU A 737 37.95 2.19 64.23
N ASN A 738 37.59 3.48 64.23
CA ASN A 738 36.39 3.95 64.90
C ASN A 738 35.12 3.70 64.07
N ASP A 739 35.27 3.57 62.76
CA ASP A 739 34.16 3.27 61.84
C ASP A 739 33.80 1.78 61.87
N PHE A 740 34.70 0.91 62.35
CA PHE A 740 34.47 -0.52 62.50
C PHE A 740 33.95 -0.90 63.89
N THR A 741 33.16 -1.97 63.95
CA THR A 741 32.66 -2.51 65.22
C THR A 741 33.80 -3.21 65.96
N LYS A 742 34.17 -2.67 67.13
CA LYS A 742 35.26 -3.19 67.96
C LYS A 742 34.78 -4.26 68.93
N GLU A 743 35.28 -5.48 68.76
CA GLU A 743 35.12 -6.59 69.68
C GLU A 743 36.41 -6.87 70.48
N ASN A 744 36.26 -7.37 71.70
CA ASN A 744 37.42 -7.80 72.49
C ASN A 744 37.20 -9.22 73.03
N ASN A 745 38.16 -10.11 72.80
CA ASN A 745 38.16 -11.42 73.44
C ASN A 745 39.22 -11.47 74.54
N ASN A 746 38.74 -11.59 75.79
CA ASN A 746 39.57 -11.85 76.96
C ASN A 746 39.71 -13.36 77.14
N GLY A 747 40.89 -13.90 76.87
CA GLY A 747 41.22 -15.29 77.15
C GLY A 747 40.92 -15.61 78.61
N GLY A 748 40.09 -16.62 78.86
CA GLY A 748 39.67 -17.00 80.21
C GLY A 748 40.85 -17.10 81.18
N ASN A 749 40.67 -16.48 82.36
CA ASN A 749 41.60 -16.20 83.46
C ASN A 749 42.57 -17.33 83.91
N GLY A 750 43.47 -17.80 83.05
CA GLY A 750 44.30 -18.96 83.33
C GLY A 750 45.47 -19.17 82.37
N GLY A 751 46.42 -18.23 82.36
CA GLY A 751 47.80 -18.29 81.81
C GLY A 751 48.25 -19.53 81.04
N SER A 752 47.56 -19.91 79.97
CA SER A 752 47.93 -21.05 79.12
C SER A 752 48.63 -20.52 77.87
N ASP A 753 49.93 -20.77 77.78
CA ASP A 753 50.82 -20.56 76.64
C ASP A 753 50.54 -21.49 75.43
N HIS A 754 49.31 -22.01 75.34
CA HIS A 754 48.90 -23.03 74.37
C HIS A 754 48.07 -22.39 73.25
N ALA A 755 48.27 -22.88 72.01
CA ALA A 755 47.50 -22.44 70.85
C ALA A 755 45.99 -22.73 71.03
N ARG A 756 45.13 -21.79 70.62
CA ARG A 756 43.68 -21.85 70.85
C ARG A 756 42.91 -21.06 69.79
N TRP A 757 41.61 -21.33 69.68
CA TRP A 757 40.67 -20.44 69.01
C TRP A 757 40.29 -19.28 69.95
N ALA A 758 40.28 -18.06 69.42
CA ALA A 758 39.71 -16.87 70.03
C ALA A 758 38.43 -16.52 69.27
N ASN A 759 37.28 -16.70 69.91
CA ASN A 759 35.95 -16.41 69.35
C ASN A 759 35.55 -14.96 69.67
N PHE A 760 35.26 -14.13 68.68
CA PHE A 760 35.07 -12.70 68.91
C PHE A 760 33.83 -12.12 68.26
N ASN A 761 33.14 -12.85 67.38
CA ASN A 761 31.98 -12.34 66.65
C ASN A 761 30.71 -13.12 67.00
N THR A 762 30.18 -12.96 68.22
CA THR A 762 28.97 -13.69 68.65
C THR A 762 27.68 -13.16 68.05
N ASP A 763 27.73 -11.95 67.50
CA ASP A 763 26.59 -11.24 66.92
C ASP A 763 26.52 -11.43 65.39
N GLU A 764 27.34 -12.35 64.86
CA GLU A 764 27.41 -12.70 63.42
C GLU A 764 27.58 -11.47 62.52
N LEU A 765 28.39 -10.50 62.97
CA LEU A 765 28.70 -9.30 62.20
C LEU A 765 29.39 -9.70 60.89
N THR A 766 28.86 -9.21 59.78
CA THR A 766 29.43 -9.40 58.45
C THR A 766 30.23 -8.17 58.05
N GLY A 767 31.26 -8.37 57.24
CA GLY A 767 31.99 -7.28 56.61
C GLY A 767 33.11 -7.78 55.71
N ASP A 768 33.61 -6.92 54.84
CA ASP A 768 34.74 -7.23 53.97
C ASP A 768 36.12 -6.99 54.63
N THR A 769 36.14 -6.44 55.85
CA THR A 769 37.37 -6.01 56.52
C THR A 769 37.43 -6.49 57.97
N LEU A 770 38.58 -7.07 58.34
CA LEU A 770 38.87 -7.55 59.69
C LEU A 770 40.24 -7.03 60.14
N VAL A 771 40.31 -6.43 61.33
CA VAL A 771 41.59 -6.07 61.98
C VAL A 771 41.77 -6.86 63.25
N ILE A 772 42.93 -7.51 63.42
CA ILE A 772 43.30 -8.22 64.65
C ILE A 772 44.54 -7.59 65.27
N ALA A 773 44.44 -7.23 66.54
CA ALA A 773 45.56 -6.76 67.35
C ALA A 773 45.66 -7.52 68.67
N ALA A 774 46.85 -7.49 69.26
CA ALA A 774 46.99 -7.74 70.69
C ALA A 774 46.21 -6.67 71.45
N LYS A 775 45.51 -7.07 72.52
CA LYS A 775 44.56 -6.21 73.23
C LYS A 775 45.14 -4.83 73.52
N THR A 776 44.53 -3.83 72.92
CA THR A 776 45.16 -2.50 72.75
C THR A 776 45.26 -1.69 74.04
N ASP A 777 44.44 -2.01 75.04
CA ASP A 777 44.44 -1.45 76.40
C ASP A 777 45.11 -2.38 77.45
N GLY A 778 45.68 -3.51 77.01
CA GLY A 778 46.39 -4.49 77.82
C GLY A 778 47.92 -4.32 77.86
N THR A 779 48.61 -5.26 78.52
CA THR A 779 50.08 -5.30 78.58
C THR A 779 50.61 -6.73 78.46
N ASN A 780 51.61 -6.92 77.58
CA ASN A 780 52.38 -8.15 77.38
C ASN A 780 51.65 -9.32 76.70
N ASP A 781 50.65 -9.03 75.87
CA ASP A 781 50.00 -9.99 74.99
C ASP A 781 50.82 -10.18 73.73
N ASN A 782 51.08 -11.44 73.34
CA ASN A 782 51.76 -11.73 72.08
C ASN A 782 51.37 -13.10 71.51
N PHE A 783 51.12 -13.15 70.20
CA PHE A 783 50.68 -14.35 69.49
C PHE A 783 50.97 -14.26 68.00
N LYS A 784 50.58 -15.31 67.27
CA LYS A 784 50.52 -15.36 65.81
C LYS A 784 49.16 -15.85 65.35
N VAL A 785 48.62 -15.30 64.26
CA VAL A 785 47.34 -15.72 63.68
C VAL A 785 47.57 -16.80 62.64
N LYS A 786 46.98 -17.99 62.82
CA LYS A 786 47.23 -19.15 61.94
C LYS A 786 46.04 -19.48 61.04
N LYS A 787 44.83 -19.29 61.53
CA LYS A 787 43.58 -19.61 60.83
C LYS A 787 42.50 -18.63 61.20
N LEU A 788 41.51 -18.46 60.32
CA LEU A 788 40.21 -17.89 60.61
C LEU A 788 39.15 -18.96 60.32
N ASP A 789 38.09 -19.05 61.13
CA ASP A 789 36.86 -19.70 60.68
C ASP A 789 35.92 -18.61 60.22
N LEU A 790 35.39 -18.77 59.01
CA LEU A 790 34.49 -17.82 58.40
C LEU A 790 33.33 -18.50 57.68
N SER A 791 32.24 -17.78 57.50
CA SER A 791 31.12 -18.17 56.65
C SER A 791 30.85 -17.10 55.59
N VAL A 792 30.44 -17.56 54.41
CA VAL A 792 29.83 -16.72 53.38
C VAL A 792 28.31 -16.87 53.52
N PRO A 793 27.54 -15.78 53.77
CA PRO A 793 26.08 -15.83 53.82
C PRO A 793 25.50 -16.43 52.52
N GLY A 794 24.44 -17.24 52.62
CA GLY A 794 23.78 -17.81 51.44
C GLY A 794 22.85 -16.80 50.75
N GLU A 795 22.60 -16.97 49.46
CA GLU A 795 21.69 -16.12 48.69
C GLU A 795 20.22 -16.45 48.94
N THR A 796 19.36 -15.43 48.89
CA THR A 796 17.90 -15.60 48.91
C THR A 796 17.42 -15.67 47.47
N THR A 797 16.78 -16.77 47.08
CA THR A 797 16.16 -16.91 45.75
C THR A 797 14.65 -16.74 45.87
N ILE A 798 14.05 -15.94 44.99
CA ILE A 798 12.60 -15.78 44.89
C ILE A 798 12.04 -16.79 43.89
N GLY A 799 10.99 -17.51 44.29
CA GLY A 799 10.23 -18.41 43.43
C GLY A 799 9.13 -17.68 42.64
N ASN A 800 8.45 -18.40 41.75
CA ASN A 800 7.36 -17.87 40.93
C ASN A 800 6.03 -18.49 41.33
N TYR A 801 4.95 -17.71 41.20
CA TYR A 801 3.58 -18.17 41.30
C TYR A 801 2.97 -18.25 39.90
N VAL A 802 2.51 -19.43 39.50
CA VAL A 802 1.86 -19.67 38.21
C VAL A 802 0.43 -20.11 38.48
N ASN A 803 -0.53 -19.53 37.76
CA ASN A 803 -1.95 -19.74 37.96
C ASN A 803 -2.68 -19.97 36.63
N ILE A 804 -3.43 -21.05 36.47
CA ILE A 804 -4.07 -21.46 35.21
C ILE A 804 -5.60 -21.32 35.32
N GLY A 805 -6.19 -20.52 34.44
CA GLY A 805 -7.63 -20.44 34.22
C GLY A 805 -8.05 -21.43 33.15
N THR A 806 -9.24 -22.00 33.27
CA THR A 806 -9.80 -22.91 32.28
C THR A 806 -11.26 -22.56 32.06
N VAL A 807 -11.66 -22.40 30.82
CA VAL A 807 -13.07 -22.31 30.42
C VAL A 807 -13.51 -23.63 29.78
N THR A 808 -14.74 -24.03 30.07
CA THR A 808 -15.44 -25.08 29.33
C THR A 808 -16.78 -24.55 28.87
N ALA A 809 -17.16 -24.84 27.62
CA ALA A 809 -18.45 -24.48 27.05
C ALA A 809 -18.94 -25.63 26.15
N GLY A 810 -20.04 -26.28 26.53
CA GLY A 810 -20.53 -27.46 25.81
C GLY A 810 -19.50 -28.61 25.80
N SER A 811 -18.94 -28.92 24.63
CA SER A 811 -17.90 -29.95 24.45
C SER A 811 -16.48 -29.40 24.25
N VAL A 812 -16.31 -28.08 24.23
CA VAL A 812 -15.01 -27.43 24.02
C VAL A 812 -14.49 -26.80 25.31
N SER A 813 -13.17 -26.65 25.35
CA SER A 813 -12.46 -26.14 26.52
C SER A 813 -11.19 -25.46 26.08
N ASP A 814 -10.79 -24.45 26.84
CA ASP A 814 -9.52 -23.78 26.67
C ASP A 814 -8.91 -23.44 28.03
N GLU A 815 -7.59 -23.33 28.09
CA GLU A 815 -6.85 -23.03 29.31
C GLU A 815 -5.73 -22.03 29.06
N ASP A 816 -5.58 -21.11 30.00
CA ASP A 816 -4.59 -20.05 29.89
C ASP A 816 -3.95 -19.72 31.25
N GLN A 817 -2.67 -19.35 31.24
CA GLN A 817 -1.88 -19.17 32.45
C GLN A 817 -1.49 -17.71 32.68
N SER A 818 -1.41 -17.31 33.94
CA SER A 818 -0.89 -16.00 34.32
C SER A 818 -0.07 -16.09 35.59
N SER A 819 1.02 -15.33 35.68
CA SER A 819 2.02 -15.49 36.72
C SER A 819 2.38 -14.20 37.47
N TYR A 820 2.82 -14.36 38.72
CA TYR A 820 3.44 -13.28 39.51
C TYR A 820 4.64 -13.78 40.30
N THR A 821 5.52 -12.87 40.67
CA THR A 821 6.66 -13.12 41.57
C THR A 821 6.66 -12.10 42.71
N ASN A 822 7.37 -12.38 43.81
CA ASN A 822 7.62 -11.33 44.78
C ASN A 822 8.75 -10.43 44.30
N PRO A 823 8.73 -9.12 44.63
CA PRO A 823 9.88 -8.28 44.41
C PRO A 823 11.09 -8.86 45.17
N GLU A 824 12.26 -8.93 44.50
CA GLU A 824 13.54 -9.19 45.16
C GLU A 824 13.66 -8.24 46.34
N GLY A 825 13.91 -8.80 47.54
CA GLY A 825 14.01 -8.02 48.77
C GLY A 825 14.95 -6.85 48.50
N GLU A 826 14.37 -5.65 48.46
CA GLU A 826 15.00 -4.45 47.93
C GLU A 826 16.48 -4.40 48.32
N PRO A 827 17.44 -4.34 47.37
CA PRO A 827 18.70 -3.67 47.70
C PRO A 827 18.33 -2.28 48.25
N GLU A 828 19.15 -1.68 49.13
CA GLU A 828 18.90 -0.28 49.52
C GLU A 828 18.48 0.52 48.28
N PRO A 829 17.41 1.33 48.37
CA PRO A 829 16.79 1.95 47.20
C PRO A 829 17.89 2.46 46.30
N GLU A 830 17.88 2.02 45.04
CA GLU A 830 18.79 2.55 44.02
C GLU A 830 18.87 4.05 44.25
N PRO A 831 20.07 4.61 44.49
CA PRO A 831 20.18 6.02 44.84
C PRO A 831 19.36 6.80 43.83
N GLU A 832 18.48 7.70 44.30
CA GLU A 832 17.72 8.60 43.41
C GLU A 832 18.71 9.13 42.38
N ASN A 833 18.55 8.69 41.14
CA ASN A 833 19.41 9.02 40.02
C ASN A 833 18.54 9.80 39.04
N PRO A 834 18.14 11.03 39.40
CA PRO A 834 17.37 11.86 38.51
C PRO A 834 18.25 12.16 37.30
N GLY A 835 17.68 12.08 36.10
CA GLY A 835 18.39 12.24 34.84
C GLY A 835 17.49 12.96 33.85
N ILE A 836 18.03 13.94 33.15
CA ILE A 836 17.33 14.67 32.10
C ILE A 836 18.31 14.80 30.94
N GLU A 837 17.81 14.63 29.73
CA GLU A 837 18.53 14.79 28.47
C GLU A 837 17.71 15.70 27.55
N ILE A 838 18.37 16.51 26.73
CA ILE A 838 17.74 17.30 25.68
C ILE A 838 18.42 16.97 24.36
N GLU A 839 17.62 16.77 23.32
CA GLU A 839 18.08 16.62 21.94
C GLU A 839 17.49 17.76 21.10
N LYS A 840 18.31 18.46 20.32
CA LYS A 840 17.95 19.69 19.65
C LYS A 840 18.11 19.59 18.14
N LEU A 841 16.98 19.67 17.45
CA LEU A 841 16.93 19.58 16.01
C LEU A 841 16.78 20.96 15.36
N THR A 842 17.56 21.24 14.31
CA THR A 842 17.37 22.39 13.42
C THR A 842 16.65 21.95 12.15
N ASN A 843 15.44 22.50 11.90
CA ASN A 843 14.54 22.10 10.81
C ASN A 843 14.30 20.57 10.75
N GLY A 844 14.26 19.92 11.91
CA GLY A 844 14.04 18.47 12.05
C GLY A 844 15.28 17.60 11.82
N VAL A 845 16.47 18.20 11.75
CA VAL A 845 17.75 17.51 11.64
C VAL A 845 18.54 17.73 12.92
N ASP A 846 18.98 16.65 13.55
CA ASP A 846 20.04 16.66 14.56
C ASP A 846 21.32 17.16 13.87
N ALA A 847 21.79 18.33 14.32
CA ALA A 847 22.91 19.04 13.74
C ALA A 847 23.92 19.42 14.83
N ASP A 848 24.25 18.44 15.68
CA ASP A 848 25.18 18.55 16.82
C ASP A 848 26.50 19.23 16.51
N THR A 849 27.00 19.04 15.28
CA THR A 849 28.32 19.54 14.88
C THR A 849 28.24 20.46 13.67
N PRO A 850 29.25 21.34 13.48
CA PRO A 850 29.36 22.15 12.27
C PRO A 850 29.38 21.34 10.96
N ASP A 851 29.83 20.08 10.98
CA ASP A 851 29.85 19.21 9.79
C ASP A 851 28.44 18.71 9.43
N ASP A 852 27.53 18.66 10.42
CA ASP A 852 26.12 18.27 10.28
C ASP A 852 25.20 19.49 10.06
N ALA A 853 25.80 20.69 9.95
CA ALA A 853 25.08 21.94 9.83
C ALA A 853 24.14 21.95 8.62
N VAL A 854 22.87 22.33 8.88
CA VAL A 854 21.86 22.43 7.83
C VAL A 854 22.16 23.65 6.94
N GLU A 855 22.09 23.52 5.62
CA GLU A 855 22.17 24.68 4.72
C GLU A 855 20.85 25.46 4.72
N ILE A 856 20.85 26.68 5.25
CA ILE A 856 19.69 27.57 5.30
C ILE A 856 20.06 28.94 4.74
N ALA A 857 19.33 29.38 3.71
CA ALA A 857 19.58 30.68 3.10
C ALA A 857 19.28 31.81 4.09
N ALA A 858 20.16 32.82 4.13
CA ALA A 858 19.99 33.97 4.99
C ALA A 858 18.62 34.64 4.73
N GLY A 859 17.81 34.78 5.78
CA GLY A 859 16.44 35.30 5.73
C GLY A 859 15.31 34.25 5.71
N ASP A 860 15.62 32.96 5.54
CA ASP A 860 14.62 31.89 5.62
C ASP A 860 14.24 31.55 7.07
N THR A 861 13.09 30.90 7.27
CA THR A 861 12.65 30.47 8.61
C THR A 861 13.46 29.27 9.08
N VAL A 862 13.92 29.33 10.34
CA VAL A 862 14.57 28.21 11.03
C VAL A 862 13.64 27.77 12.16
N THR A 863 13.44 26.46 12.31
CA THR A 863 12.68 25.87 13.40
C THR A 863 13.63 25.08 14.27
N TRP A 864 13.63 25.34 15.57
CA TRP A 864 14.35 24.52 16.56
C TRP A 864 13.33 23.69 17.33
N THR A 865 13.56 22.39 17.38
CA THR A 865 12.78 21.45 18.18
C THR A 865 13.66 20.92 19.30
N TYR A 866 13.13 20.84 20.51
CA TYR A 866 13.83 20.35 21.69
C TYR A 866 13.07 19.15 22.25
N GLU A 867 13.70 17.98 22.22
CA GLU A 867 13.17 16.74 22.74
C GLU A 867 13.79 16.48 24.11
N VAL A 868 12.99 16.69 25.16
CA VAL A 868 13.43 16.59 26.55
C VAL A 868 13.04 15.23 27.11
N THR A 869 14.02 14.39 27.43
CA THR A 869 13.81 13.02 27.89
C THR A 869 14.22 12.84 29.35
N ASN A 870 13.39 12.18 30.16
CA ASN A 870 13.79 11.75 31.50
C ASN A 870 14.60 10.45 31.42
N THR A 871 15.92 10.57 31.48
CA THR A 871 16.85 9.42 31.46
C THR A 871 17.09 8.80 32.83
N GLY A 872 16.55 9.41 33.89
CA GLY A 872 16.69 8.96 35.26
C GLY A 872 15.55 8.05 35.73
N ASN A 873 15.51 7.82 37.04
CA ASN A 873 14.47 7.02 37.70
C ASN A 873 13.53 7.84 38.59
N VAL A 874 13.54 9.18 38.44
CA VAL A 874 12.72 10.13 39.22
C VAL A 874 11.88 10.96 38.26
N SER A 875 10.56 10.97 38.41
CA SER A 875 9.65 11.80 37.59
C SER A 875 9.76 13.29 37.93
N PHE A 876 9.44 14.16 36.96
CA PHE A 876 9.46 15.62 37.14
C PHE A 876 8.13 16.27 36.75
N ASP A 877 7.59 17.17 37.58
CA ASP A 877 6.40 17.95 37.24
C ASP A 877 6.72 18.97 36.12
N ILE A 878 5.75 19.28 35.25
CA ILE A 878 5.94 20.24 34.15
C ILE A 878 6.42 21.62 34.60
N ASP A 879 6.00 22.06 35.79
CA ASP A 879 6.38 23.35 36.36
C ASP A 879 7.85 23.39 36.81
N ASP A 880 8.50 22.22 36.96
CA ASP A 880 9.91 22.10 37.36
C ASP A 880 10.87 22.05 36.17
N ILE A 881 10.37 21.81 34.95
CA ILE A 881 11.18 21.71 33.72
C ILE A 881 11.27 23.08 33.04
N GLU A 882 12.50 23.59 32.91
CA GLU A 882 12.79 24.83 32.20
C GLU A 882 13.65 24.53 30.96
N VAL A 883 13.10 24.78 29.78
CA VAL A 883 13.82 24.71 28.50
C VAL A 883 14.16 26.12 28.05
N THR A 884 15.45 26.39 27.84
CA THR A 884 15.97 27.67 27.36
C THR A 884 16.86 27.48 26.15
N ASP A 885 17.04 28.54 25.38
CA ASP A 885 17.95 28.60 24.23
C ASP A 885 18.86 29.82 24.41
N ASP A 886 20.13 29.72 23.98
CA ASP A 886 21.09 30.82 24.14
C ASP A 886 20.80 32.02 23.20
N GLN A 887 19.93 31.81 22.22
CA GLN A 887 19.42 32.82 21.30
C GLN A 887 18.00 33.27 21.74
N GLU A 888 17.71 34.55 21.56
CA GLU A 888 16.45 35.12 22.06
C GLU A 888 15.23 34.68 21.23
N GLY A 889 14.32 33.92 21.85
CA GLY A 889 12.93 33.82 21.42
C GLY A 889 12.05 33.05 22.41
N THR A 890 10.88 32.58 21.94
CA THR A 890 9.85 31.99 22.82
C THR A 890 9.68 30.51 22.50
N ILE A 891 10.22 29.67 23.38
CA ILE A 891 10.03 28.23 23.34
C ILE A 891 8.62 27.90 23.82
N THR A 892 7.92 27.07 23.05
CA THR A 892 6.55 26.63 23.36
C THR A 892 6.55 25.12 23.53
N HIS A 893 5.96 24.62 24.62
CA HIS A 893 5.70 23.19 24.80
C HIS A 893 4.60 22.74 23.82
N ILE A 894 4.87 21.71 23.01
CA ILE A 894 3.99 21.29 21.90
C ILE A 894 3.29 19.96 22.19
N SER A 895 3.97 18.99 22.78
CA SER A 895 3.38 17.67 23.02
C SER A 895 4.12 16.84 24.06
N HIS A 896 3.34 16.02 24.77
CA HIS A 896 3.82 14.93 25.61
C HIS A 896 3.93 13.65 24.75
N GLN A 897 5.07 12.96 24.72
CA GLN A 897 5.12 11.57 24.26
C GLN A 897 4.98 10.63 25.46
N GLY A 898 3.79 10.65 26.06
CA GLY A 898 3.43 9.89 27.25
C GLY A 898 1.93 9.95 27.54
N ASP A 899 1.53 9.80 28.80
CA ASP A 899 0.12 9.75 29.23
C ASP A 899 -0.56 11.12 29.35
N GLY A 900 0.21 12.21 29.23
CA GLY A 900 -0.28 13.57 29.23
C GLY A 900 -0.78 14.05 30.59
N ASP A 901 -0.22 13.51 31.67
CA ASP A 901 -0.59 13.84 33.05
C ASP A 901 0.15 15.05 33.66
N ASP A 902 0.85 15.83 32.82
CA ASP A 902 1.74 16.95 33.19
C ASP A 902 2.95 16.54 34.07
N THR A 903 3.32 15.25 34.09
CA THR A 903 4.52 14.71 34.76
C THR A 903 5.42 13.97 33.78
N LEU A 904 6.70 14.31 33.69
CA LEU A 904 7.67 13.62 32.84
C LEU A 904 8.21 12.38 33.56
N ALA A 905 7.65 11.21 33.26
CA ALA A 905 8.02 9.93 33.85
C ALA A 905 9.36 9.39 33.31
N PRO A 906 10.06 8.47 34.04
CA PRO A 906 11.25 7.79 33.53
C PRO A 906 11.06 7.20 32.14
N GLY A 907 11.93 7.57 31.19
CA GLY A 907 11.88 7.16 29.79
C GLY A 907 10.92 7.96 28.90
N GLU A 908 10.15 8.89 29.45
CA GLU A 908 9.25 9.76 28.67
C GLU A 908 10.01 10.93 28.02
N THR A 909 9.52 11.40 26.86
CA THR A 909 10.06 12.53 26.11
C THR A 909 9.00 13.60 25.84
N TRP A 910 9.30 14.86 26.12
CA TRP A 910 8.44 16.00 25.83
C TRP A 910 9.06 16.90 24.75
N ILE A 911 8.21 17.41 23.86
CA ILE A 911 8.65 18.18 22.70
C ILE A 911 8.32 19.65 22.89
N TYR A 912 9.35 20.49 22.80
CA TYR A 912 9.25 21.94 22.77
C TYR A 912 9.73 22.46 21.42
N GLN A 913 9.30 23.67 21.04
CA GLN A 913 9.68 24.24 19.76
C GLN A 913 9.81 25.76 19.80
N GLU A 914 10.68 26.26 18.94
CA GLU A 914 10.91 27.66 18.66
C GLU A 914 11.07 27.91 17.16
N THR A 915 10.79 29.12 16.69
CA THR A 915 11.01 29.51 15.28
C THR A 915 11.72 30.86 15.21
N GLY A 916 12.67 30.98 14.29
CA GLY A 916 13.45 32.18 14.02
C GLY A 916 13.70 32.41 12.54
N THR A 917 14.66 33.29 12.24
CA THR A 917 15.07 33.63 10.86
C THR A 917 16.57 33.45 10.72
N ALA A 918 17.03 32.73 9.70
CA ALA A 918 18.44 32.42 9.45
C ALA A 918 19.25 33.71 9.22
N GLN A 919 20.39 33.82 9.91
CA GLN A 919 21.30 34.96 9.81
C GLN A 919 22.16 34.89 8.54
N ASP A 920 22.74 36.04 8.14
CA ASP A 920 23.79 36.11 7.13
C ASP A 920 25.16 35.95 7.81
N LEU A 921 25.85 34.85 7.48
CA LEU A 921 27.04 34.34 8.15
C LEU A 921 28.32 34.59 7.33
N THR A 922 28.27 35.39 6.25
CA THR A 922 29.44 35.63 5.39
C THR A 922 30.59 36.36 6.12
N THR A 923 31.82 35.82 6.07
CA THR A 923 33.00 36.43 6.71
C THR A 923 34.25 36.48 5.80
N THR A 924 34.97 37.61 5.81
CA THR A 924 36.23 37.82 5.07
C THR A 924 37.42 37.81 6.04
N THR A 925 38.42 36.94 5.85
CA THR A 925 39.62 36.91 6.72
C THR A 925 40.73 37.89 6.25
N SER A 926 41.56 38.39 7.18
CA SER A 926 42.58 39.40 6.88
C SER A 926 43.95 38.81 6.49
N SER A 927 44.52 39.23 5.34
CA SER A 927 45.91 39.70 5.23
C SER A 927 47.02 39.16 6.15
N GLN A 928 47.83 38.14 5.78
CA GLN A 928 49.05 37.81 6.57
C GLN A 928 50.35 38.35 5.92
N ASP A 929 51.01 39.33 6.56
CA ASP A 929 52.32 39.86 6.11
C ASP A 929 53.51 39.02 6.62
N ILE A 930 54.46 38.71 5.74
CA ILE A 930 55.64 37.86 6.03
C ILE A 930 56.93 38.49 5.49
N THR A 931 57.96 38.58 6.34
CA THR A 931 59.31 39.02 5.95
C THR A 931 60.29 37.83 5.94
N PHE A 932 60.76 37.43 4.75
CA PHE A 932 61.87 36.50 4.61
C PHE A 932 63.22 37.16 4.88
N HIS A 933 64.04 36.51 5.69
CA HIS A 933 65.42 36.92 5.97
C HIS A 933 66.42 36.05 5.18
N LEU A 934 66.84 36.56 4.02
CA LEU A 934 67.65 35.87 3.01
C LEU A 934 69.15 35.86 3.37
N THR A 935 69.48 35.31 4.53
CA THR A 935 70.86 35.29 5.07
C THR A 935 71.46 33.88 5.08
N GLY A 936 72.79 33.79 5.11
CA GLY A 936 73.51 32.52 5.14
C GLY A 936 75.03 32.70 5.07
N ASN A 937 75.79 31.61 5.17
CA ASN A 937 77.24 31.63 5.03
C ASN A 937 77.71 30.49 4.12
N SER A 938 78.01 30.82 2.86
CA SER A 938 78.53 29.90 1.85
C SER A 938 79.90 30.33 1.33
N TYR A 939 80.66 29.37 0.81
CA TYR A 939 81.93 29.65 0.15
C TYR A 939 81.74 30.61 -1.02
N THR A 940 82.80 31.35 -1.34
CA THR A 940 82.79 32.43 -2.34
C THR A 940 82.59 31.98 -3.80
N THR A 941 82.36 30.68 -4.02
CA THR A 941 82.13 29.98 -5.31
C THR A 941 81.54 28.58 -5.00
N GLY A 942 80.64 28.07 -5.85
CA GLY A 942 80.10 26.71 -5.77
C GLY A 942 79.61 26.20 -7.13
N SER A 943 78.83 25.12 -7.15
CA SER A 943 78.28 24.56 -8.39
C SER A 943 77.10 25.39 -8.90
N ASP A 944 77.16 25.84 -10.15
CA ASP A 944 76.06 26.54 -10.82
C ASP A 944 74.73 25.75 -10.70
N GLY A 945 73.64 26.46 -10.39
CA GLY A 945 72.30 25.87 -10.30
C GLY A 945 71.91 25.32 -8.93
N ASN A 946 72.57 25.76 -7.86
CA ASN A 946 72.13 25.42 -6.50
C ASN A 946 70.84 26.19 -6.14
N VAL A 947 69.93 25.52 -5.43
CA VAL A 947 68.69 26.08 -4.87
C VAL A 947 68.83 26.26 -3.36
N ARG A 948 68.17 27.27 -2.80
CA ARG A 948 68.08 27.55 -1.36
C ARG A 948 66.63 27.76 -0.96
N THR A 949 66.12 26.91 -0.08
CA THR A 949 64.78 27.07 0.51
C THR A 949 64.82 27.96 1.75
N PHE A 950 63.87 28.87 1.86
CA PHE A 950 63.59 29.63 3.07
C PHE A 950 62.13 29.40 3.46
N THR A 951 61.86 29.16 4.75
CA THR A 951 60.49 28.99 5.25
C THR A 951 60.25 29.99 6.37
N GLN A 952 59.15 30.73 6.32
CA GLN A 952 58.76 31.71 7.33
C GLN A 952 57.23 31.76 7.42
N ASN A 953 56.70 31.62 8.64
CA ASN A 953 55.25 31.70 8.94
C ASN A 953 54.37 30.74 8.12
N GLY A 954 54.89 29.58 7.70
CA GLY A 954 54.14 28.57 6.94
C GLY A 954 54.52 28.55 5.47
N VAL A 955 54.76 29.72 4.88
CA VAL A 955 55.18 29.88 3.48
C VAL A 955 56.64 29.48 3.31
N SER A 956 56.92 28.67 2.30
CA SER A 956 58.28 28.31 1.84
C SER A 956 58.58 28.91 0.48
N VAL A 957 59.83 29.29 0.25
CA VAL A 957 60.30 29.80 -1.04
C VAL A 957 61.63 29.18 -1.41
N ASP A 958 61.67 28.57 -2.59
CA ASP A 958 62.88 28.05 -3.22
C ASP A 958 63.53 29.13 -4.08
N VAL A 959 64.83 29.34 -3.86
CA VAL A 959 65.57 30.46 -4.47
C VAL A 959 66.76 29.93 -5.27
N SER A 960 66.85 30.33 -6.53
CA SER A 960 67.90 29.91 -7.46
C SER A 960 68.48 31.10 -8.25
N ALA A 961 69.62 30.91 -8.94
CA ALA A 961 70.31 31.98 -9.65
C ALA A 961 70.63 31.64 -11.11
N PHE A 962 70.51 32.67 -11.95
CA PHE A 962 70.79 32.59 -13.38
C PHE A 962 71.55 33.82 -13.85
N SER A 963 72.16 33.71 -15.03
CA SER A 963 72.80 34.83 -15.72
C SER A 963 72.48 34.79 -17.22
N SER A 964 72.40 35.96 -17.84
CA SER A 964 72.24 36.10 -19.29
C SER A 964 73.27 37.07 -19.86
N ASN A 965 73.61 36.92 -21.15
CA ASN A 965 74.38 37.94 -21.84
C ASN A 965 73.60 39.27 -21.96
N LYS A 966 74.29 40.38 -22.26
CA LYS A 966 73.66 41.71 -22.38
C LYS A 966 72.57 41.85 -23.45
N SER A 967 72.54 40.96 -24.43
CA SER A 967 71.47 40.89 -25.43
C SER A 967 70.25 40.08 -24.97
N GLY A 968 70.27 39.50 -23.77
CA GLY A 968 69.17 38.70 -23.20
C GLY A 968 68.95 37.34 -23.88
N GLY A 969 69.96 36.71 -24.49
CA GLY A 969 69.75 35.53 -25.36
C GLY A 969 70.60 34.29 -25.07
N ASP A 970 71.54 34.34 -24.13
CA ASP A 970 72.37 33.19 -23.72
C ASP A 970 72.22 32.99 -22.21
N TRP A 971 71.25 32.17 -21.83
CA TRP A 971 70.84 31.92 -20.44
C TRP A 971 71.59 30.74 -19.83
N LYS A 972 72.13 30.96 -18.62
CA LYS A 972 72.92 29.97 -17.90
C LYS A 972 72.58 29.95 -16.42
N LYS A 973 72.60 28.76 -15.83
CA LYS A 973 72.59 28.62 -14.36
C LYS A 973 73.81 29.32 -13.79
N ALA A 974 73.64 29.97 -12.64
CA ALA A 974 74.69 30.60 -11.89
C ALA A 974 74.70 30.06 -10.46
N TYR A 975 75.76 30.32 -9.72
CA TYR A 975 75.82 29.94 -8.32
C TYR A 975 75.12 31.00 -7.45
N LEU A 976 74.11 30.60 -6.67
CA LEU A 976 73.45 31.44 -5.67
C LEU A 976 74.24 31.41 -4.36
N GLY A 977 75.09 32.42 -4.18
CA GLY A 977 75.89 32.62 -2.98
C GLY A 977 75.11 33.34 -1.88
N ALA A 978 75.36 32.96 -0.63
CA ALA A 978 74.90 33.67 0.56
C ALA A 978 76.13 33.95 1.43
N TYR A 979 76.71 35.15 1.38
CA TYR A 979 77.91 35.47 2.16
C TYR A 979 77.88 36.89 2.69
N GLY A 980 78.07 37.03 4.00
CA GLY A 980 77.91 38.31 4.70
C GLY A 980 76.43 38.61 4.92
N SER A 981 75.96 39.72 4.36
CA SER A 981 74.65 40.29 4.66
C SER A 981 73.49 39.87 3.75
N GLY A 982 73.69 39.09 2.68
CA GLY A 982 72.58 38.66 1.80
C GLY A 982 72.97 37.72 0.68
N LEU A 983 71.98 37.39 -0.15
CA LEU A 983 72.10 36.61 -1.38
C LEU A 983 72.72 37.42 -2.52
N GLY A 984 73.51 36.75 -3.36
CA GLY A 984 73.97 37.30 -4.62
C GLY A 984 74.47 36.22 -5.57
N VAL A 985 74.79 36.63 -6.80
CA VAL A 985 75.03 35.71 -7.91
C VAL A 985 76.52 35.63 -8.23
N THR A 986 76.98 34.47 -8.68
CA THR A 986 78.29 34.33 -9.31
C THR A 986 78.12 33.55 -10.59
N ASN A 987 78.27 34.26 -11.70
CA ASN A 987 78.12 33.72 -13.03
C ASN A 987 79.46 33.18 -13.56
N GLN A 988 79.43 32.52 -14.73
CA GLN A 988 80.61 31.89 -15.34
C GLN A 988 81.73 32.89 -15.73
N ASN A 989 81.41 34.19 -15.83
CA ASN A 989 82.37 35.23 -16.17
C ASN A 989 83.07 35.81 -14.93
N GLU A 990 82.65 35.40 -13.73
CA GLU A 990 83.14 35.87 -12.45
C GLU A 990 83.84 34.75 -11.67
N SER A 991 84.99 35.07 -11.10
CA SER A 991 85.69 34.16 -10.19
C SER A 991 86.10 34.90 -8.92
N GLY A 992 85.39 34.66 -7.82
CA GLY A 992 85.83 34.96 -6.45
C GLY A 992 85.20 36.18 -5.76
N SER A 993 84.44 35.88 -4.69
CA SER A 993 84.16 36.69 -3.48
C SER A 993 83.25 37.92 -3.55
N GLY A 994 82.73 38.29 -4.72
CA GLY A 994 81.77 39.39 -4.86
C GLY A 994 80.33 39.05 -4.49
N HIS A 995 79.81 37.92 -4.99
CA HIS A 995 78.39 37.52 -4.95
C HIS A 995 77.44 38.72 -4.99
N LEU A 996 77.40 39.44 -6.11
CA LEU A 996 76.43 40.53 -6.30
C LEU A 996 75.43 40.08 -7.34
N VAL A 997 74.20 40.56 -7.24
CA VAL A 997 73.27 40.61 -8.37
C VAL A 997 73.69 41.82 -9.16
N ASP A 998 74.38 41.64 -10.30
CA ASP A 998 74.87 42.77 -11.09
C ASP A 998 74.54 42.71 -12.59
N ASN A 999 74.71 43.87 -13.23
CA ASN A 999 74.57 44.04 -14.67
C ASN A 999 75.91 44.53 -15.31
N GLY A 1000 77.07 44.30 -14.69
CA GLY A 1000 78.35 44.87 -15.14
C GLY A 1000 78.94 44.19 -16.39
N GLY A 1001 78.63 42.91 -16.60
CA GLY A 1001 79.14 42.11 -17.72
C GLY A 1001 78.09 41.18 -18.31
N SER A 1002 77.56 40.28 -17.48
CA SER A 1002 76.28 39.59 -17.70
C SER A 1002 75.18 40.34 -16.95
N ASN A 1003 73.91 40.02 -17.21
CA ASN A 1003 72.84 40.37 -16.29
C ASN A 1003 72.59 39.16 -15.39
N ASP A 1004 72.64 39.36 -14.08
CA ASP A 1004 72.35 38.33 -13.08
C ASP A 1004 70.90 38.42 -12.58
N TYR A 1005 70.32 37.25 -12.32
CA TYR A 1005 68.94 37.08 -11.89
C TYR A 1005 68.88 36.14 -10.68
N ILE A 1006 68.03 36.47 -9.73
CA ILE A 1006 67.61 35.58 -8.65
C ILE A 1006 66.13 35.26 -8.87
N LEU A 1007 65.80 33.98 -8.93
CA LEU A 1007 64.45 33.46 -9.03
C LEU A 1007 64.00 32.96 -7.65
N PHE A 1008 62.78 33.30 -7.27
CA PHE A 1008 62.06 32.89 -6.06
C PHE A 1008 60.80 32.15 -6.51
N GLU A 1009 60.57 30.97 -5.95
CA GLU A 1009 59.45 30.08 -6.25
C GLU A 1009 58.78 29.69 -4.93
N PHE A 1010 57.60 30.25 -4.67
CA PHE A 1010 56.84 30.05 -3.44
C PHE A 1010 56.01 28.75 -3.52
N ASP A 1011 55.71 28.15 -2.37
CA ASP A 1011 54.84 26.97 -2.27
C ASP A 1011 53.34 27.30 -2.34
N GLU A 1012 52.99 28.58 -2.31
CA GLU A 1012 51.65 29.13 -2.47
C GLU A 1012 51.69 30.49 -3.20
N GLU A 1013 50.54 30.96 -3.69
CA GLU A 1013 50.42 32.28 -4.33
C GLU A 1013 50.56 33.40 -3.29
N VAL A 1014 51.44 34.35 -3.53
CA VAL A 1014 51.70 35.45 -2.59
C VAL A 1014 51.68 36.81 -3.27
N ILE A 1015 51.36 37.87 -2.52
CA ILE A 1015 51.60 39.24 -2.94
C ILE A 1015 53.03 39.58 -2.53
N VAL A 1016 53.96 39.64 -3.47
CA VAL A 1016 55.33 40.08 -3.18
C VAL A 1016 55.40 41.60 -3.16
N ASP A 1017 55.79 42.23 -2.06
CA ASP A 1017 55.73 43.70 -1.90
C ASP A 1017 57.06 44.40 -2.21
N LYS A 1018 58.09 44.10 -1.41
CA LYS A 1018 59.38 44.81 -1.47
C LYS A 1018 60.58 43.94 -1.09
N ALA A 1019 61.77 44.29 -1.58
CA ALA A 1019 63.02 43.60 -1.24
C ALA A 1019 64.08 44.54 -0.66
N PHE A 1020 64.83 44.08 0.34
CA PHE A 1020 65.90 44.86 0.96
C PHE A 1020 67.23 44.59 0.28
N LEU A 1021 67.76 45.62 -0.38
CA LEU A 1021 69.04 45.63 -1.07
C LEU A 1021 70.15 46.07 -0.10
N ASP A 1022 71.22 45.28 -0.01
CA ASP A 1022 72.41 45.49 0.85
C ASP A 1022 73.67 45.45 -0.02
N TYR A 1023 74.79 46.05 0.40
CA TYR A 1023 76.04 46.09 -0.37
C TYR A 1023 75.85 46.71 -1.77
N VAL A 1024 75.04 47.76 -1.80
CA VAL A 1024 74.57 48.54 -2.95
C VAL A 1024 75.71 49.34 -3.58
N SER A 1025 75.89 49.22 -4.90
CA SER A 1025 76.76 50.09 -5.68
C SER A 1025 76.17 50.36 -7.06
N GLY A 1026 76.28 51.60 -7.53
CA GLY A 1026 75.97 51.96 -8.91
C GLY A 1026 74.62 52.61 -9.18
N GLY A 1027 73.84 52.91 -8.13
CA GLY A 1027 72.44 53.32 -8.21
C GLY A 1027 71.51 52.21 -7.72
N SER A 1028 71.85 50.96 -8.05
CA SER A 1028 71.13 49.75 -7.61
C SER A 1028 69.65 49.81 -7.95
N ASP A 1029 69.37 50.24 -9.18
CA ASP A 1029 68.06 50.09 -9.80
C ASP A 1029 67.79 48.59 -10.01
N ILE A 1030 66.55 48.15 -9.79
CA ILE A 1030 66.16 46.74 -9.98
C ILE A 1030 65.03 46.62 -10.98
N THR A 1031 65.01 45.48 -11.66
CA THR A 1031 63.88 45.00 -12.43
C THR A 1031 63.36 43.73 -11.78
N VAL A 1032 62.05 43.64 -11.62
CA VAL A 1032 61.37 42.45 -11.10
C VAL A 1032 60.34 41.92 -12.08
N TRP A 1033 60.04 40.64 -11.99
CA TRP A 1033 58.97 39.97 -12.73
C TRP A 1033 58.15 39.12 -11.77
N ILE A 1034 56.83 39.31 -11.76
CA ILE A 1034 55.87 38.63 -10.87
C ILE A 1034 54.86 37.88 -11.74
N GLY A 1035 54.61 36.61 -11.44
CA GLY A 1035 53.59 35.80 -12.10
C GLY A 1035 53.55 34.40 -11.51
N ASP A 1036 52.84 33.50 -12.19
CA ASP A 1036 52.67 32.12 -11.77
C ASP A 1036 53.42 31.16 -12.69
N ARG A 1037 54.02 30.12 -12.11
CA ARG A 1037 54.53 28.98 -12.88
C ARG A 1037 53.41 27.98 -13.16
N ASP A 1038 53.56 27.20 -14.24
CA ASP A 1038 52.61 26.13 -14.61
C ASP A 1038 52.71 24.88 -13.70
N GLY A 1039 53.01 25.07 -12.40
CA GLY A 1039 53.06 24.01 -11.38
C GLY A 1039 54.37 23.20 -11.27
N GLU A 1040 55.39 23.50 -12.08
CA GLU A 1040 56.71 22.82 -12.05
C GLU A 1040 57.85 23.83 -11.82
N ASP A 1041 58.90 23.42 -11.09
CA ASP A 1041 60.06 24.28 -10.79
C ASP A 1041 60.81 24.71 -12.08
N ILE A 1042 61.15 25.98 -12.19
CA ILE A 1042 61.84 26.55 -13.35
C ILE A 1042 63.30 26.13 -13.37
N SER A 1043 63.57 25.04 -14.10
CA SER A 1043 64.93 24.49 -14.17
C SER A 1043 65.94 25.38 -14.92
N LEU A 1044 65.52 26.26 -15.83
CA LEU A 1044 66.36 27.25 -16.53
C LEU A 1044 65.54 28.48 -16.96
N LEU A 1045 65.85 29.65 -16.41
CA LEU A 1045 65.21 30.91 -16.79
C LEU A 1045 65.52 31.33 -18.23
N ASN A 1046 64.56 31.91 -18.94
CA ASN A 1046 64.69 32.41 -20.31
C ASN A 1046 63.74 33.60 -20.57
N ASN A 1047 63.82 34.22 -21.75
CA ASN A 1047 62.99 35.39 -22.08
C ASN A 1047 61.50 35.09 -22.22
N ASP A 1048 61.12 33.88 -22.63
CA ASP A 1048 59.70 33.56 -22.84
C ASP A 1048 58.97 33.56 -21.49
N ILE A 1049 59.56 32.91 -20.47
CA ILE A 1049 59.08 32.96 -19.09
C ILE A 1049 58.98 34.41 -18.58
N LEU A 1050 60.03 35.22 -18.79
CA LEU A 1050 60.01 36.61 -18.35
C LEU A 1050 59.01 37.50 -19.11
N ASN A 1051 58.60 37.12 -20.32
CA ASN A 1051 57.59 37.86 -21.08
C ASN A 1051 56.17 37.54 -20.62
N ASP A 1052 55.95 36.36 -20.03
CA ASP A 1052 54.66 35.94 -19.48
C ASP A 1052 54.40 36.58 -18.10
N PHE A 1053 55.46 36.95 -17.39
CA PHE A 1053 55.36 37.62 -16.09
C PHE A 1053 55.17 39.14 -16.20
N THR A 1054 54.49 39.69 -15.21
CA THR A 1054 54.32 41.14 -15.08
C THR A 1054 55.63 41.77 -14.64
N LYS A 1055 56.19 42.63 -15.51
CA LYS A 1055 57.49 43.28 -15.30
C LYS A 1055 57.34 44.65 -14.63
N GLU A 1056 58.01 44.84 -13.50
CA GLU A 1056 58.09 46.12 -12.78
C GLU A 1056 59.55 46.58 -12.62
N ASN A 1057 59.77 47.90 -12.52
CA ASN A 1057 61.10 48.47 -12.27
C ASN A 1057 61.06 49.38 -11.04
N ASN A 1058 62.10 49.33 -10.21
CA ASN A 1058 62.29 50.26 -9.11
C ASN A 1058 63.61 51.03 -9.29
N ASP A 1059 63.47 52.33 -9.59
CA ASP A 1059 64.56 53.24 -9.95
C ASP A 1059 64.92 54.22 -8.82
N ASP A 1060 66.18 54.25 -8.39
CA ASP A 1060 66.74 55.21 -7.42
C ASP A 1060 68.17 55.65 -7.80
N TYR A 1061 68.25 56.54 -8.80
CA TYR A 1061 69.47 57.03 -9.46
C TYR A 1061 70.57 57.67 -8.58
N ASN A 1062 70.42 57.83 -7.25
CA ASN A 1062 71.38 58.55 -6.40
C ASN A 1062 71.76 57.85 -5.08
N ASN A 1063 71.44 56.56 -4.92
CA ASN A 1063 71.66 55.86 -3.65
C ASN A 1063 72.71 54.75 -3.78
N ASN A 1064 73.79 54.84 -2.98
CA ASN A 1064 74.81 53.79 -2.82
C ASN A 1064 74.79 53.24 -1.38
N HIS A 1065 73.62 53.23 -0.74
CA HIS A 1065 73.38 52.70 0.59
C HIS A 1065 72.28 51.65 0.58
N ASP A 1066 72.30 50.76 1.57
CA ASP A 1066 71.28 49.73 1.76
C ASP A 1066 69.87 50.34 1.85
N ARG A 1067 68.90 49.75 1.14
CA ARG A 1067 67.53 50.30 1.01
C ARG A 1067 66.49 49.20 0.79
N TRP A 1068 65.23 49.49 1.13
CA TRP A 1068 64.11 48.73 0.57
C TRP A 1068 63.82 49.23 -0.85
N ALA A 1069 63.66 48.30 -1.78
CA ALA A 1069 63.13 48.51 -3.11
C ALA A 1069 61.70 47.98 -3.13
N ASP A 1070 60.75 48.91 -3.15
CA ASP A 1070 59.31 48.65 -3.19
C ASP A 1070 58.85 48.64 -4.64
N PHE A 1071 58.36 47.50 -5.12
CA PHE A 1071 58.18 47.24 -6.55
C PHE A 1071 56.78 46.76 -6.92
N ASN A 1072 55.88 46.54 -5.96
CA ASN A 1072 54.55 45.98 -6.24
C ASN A 1072 53.43 46.78 -5.57
N ALA A 1073 53.40 48.09 -5.82
CA ALA A 1073 52.37 48.99 -5.28
C ALA A 1073 50.93 48.67 -5.73
N ASN A 1074 50.75 47.79 -6.72
CA ASN A 1074 49.43 47.32 -7.19
C ASN A 1074 49.03 45.98 -6.56
N GLU A 1075 49.79 45.47 -5.59
CA GLU A 1075 49.51 44.20 -4.89
C GLU A 1075 49.33 43.02 -5.85
N LEU A 1076 50.14 42.96 -6.92
CA LEU A 1076 50.12 41.83 -7.85
C LEU A 1076 50.45 40.53 -7.12
N LYS A 1077 49.69 39.49 -7.45
CA LYS A 1077 49.83 38.15 -6.88
C LYS A 1077 50.59 37.25 -7.83
N GLY A 1078 51.32 36.30 -7.27
CA GLY A 1078 51.87 35.17 -8.00
C GLY A 1078 52.71 34.26 -7.11
N ASP A 1079 52.91 33.02 -7.53
CA ASP A 1079 53.78 32.06 -6.84
C ASP A 1079 55.27 32.18 -7.25
N THR A 1080 55.59 33.04 -8.23
CA THR A 1080 56.94 33.17 -8.78
C THR A 1080 57.39 34.62 -8.90
N LEU A 1081 58.63 34.90 -8.43
CA LEU A 1081 59.28 36.21 -8.50
C LEU A 1081 60.70 36.12 -9.05
N VAL A 1082 61.04 36.95 -10.03
CA VAL A 1082 62.42 37.13 -10.50
C VAL A 1082 62.92 38.54 -10.16
N ILE A 1083 64.12 38.67 -9.60
CA ILE A 1083 64.78 39.96 -9.34
C ILE A 1083 66.14 40.03 -10.04
N ALA A 1084 66.38 41.12 -10.74
CA ALA A 1084 67.68 41.43 -11.37
C ALA A 1084 68.10 42.87 -11.13
N ALA A 1085 69.40 43.13 -11.24
CA ALA A 1085 69.90 44.48 -11.49
C ALA A 1085 69.35 44.99 -12.82
N ARG A 1086 68.94 46.26 -12.85
CA ARG A 1086 68.17 46.82 -13.96
C ARG A 1086 68.83 46.54 -15.31
N THR A 1087 68.15 45.76 -16.14
CA THR A 1087 68.79 45.06 -17.27
C THR A 1087 69.11 45.97 -18.47
N ASP A 1088 68.49 47.14 -18.56
CA ASP A 1088 68.71 48.19 -19.56
C ASP A 1088 69.71 49.29 -19.11
N HIS A 1089 70.27 49.18 -17.91
CA HIS A 1089 71.31 50.06 -17.36
C HIS A 1089 72.71 49.41 -17.34
N ASN A 1090 73.70 50.20 -16.92
CA ASN A 1090 75.09 49.76 -16.80
C ASN A 1090 75.63 50.07 -15.40
N HIS A 1091 76.16 49.04 -14.75
CA HIS A 1091 76.86 49.05 -13.45
C HIS A 1091 75.99 49.25 -12.21
N ASP A 1092 74.88 48.53 -12.09
CA ASP A 1092 74.15 48.30 -10.84
C ASP A 1092 74.57 46.98 -10.23
N ALA A 1093 74.81 46.96 -8.91
CA ALA A 1093 75.14 45.76 -8.16
C ALA A 1093 74.65 45.82 -6.71
N PHE A 1094 74.10 44.72 -6.19
CA PHE A 1094 73.61 44.62 -4.81
C PHE A 1094 73.57 43.17 -4.30
N LYS A 1095 73.22 43.00 -3.02
CA LYS A 1095 72.80 41.74 -2.40
C LYS A 1095 71.36 41.83 -1.93
N LEU A 1096 70.63 40.72 -2.01
CA LEU A 1096 69.26 40.61 -1.48
C LEU A 1096 69.29 40.06 -0.06
N ARG A 1097 68.91 40.87 0.92
CA ARG A 1097 68.95 40.49 2.34
C ARG A 1097 67.59 40.11 2.90
N LYS A 1098 66.52 40.74 2.42
CA LYS A 1098 65.16 40.45 2.86
C LYS A 1098 64.16 40.57 1.72
N LEU A 1099 63.03 39.90 1.87
CA LEU A 1099 61.89 39.97 0.96
C LEU A 1099 60.61 40.00 1.80
N ASP A 1100 59.79 41.03 1.62
CA ASP A 1100 58.47 41.14 2.25
C ASP A 1100 57.41 40.66 1.25
N ILE A 1101 56.50 39.80 1.71
CA ILE A 1101 55.34 39.30 0.99
C ILE A 1101 54.08 39.40 1.88
N SER A 1102 52.90 39.17 1.31
CA SER A 1102 51.68 38.86 2.08
C SER A 1102 50.88 37.71 1.45
N VAL A 1103 50.21 36.93 2.29
CA VAL A 1103 49.25 35.88 1.88
C VAL A 1103 47.84 36.50 1.92
N PRO A 1104 47.08 36.51 0.80
CA PRO A 1104 45.71 37.03 0.76
C PRO A 1104 44.76 36.19 1.65
N GLY A 1105 43.76 36.81 2.29
CA GLY A 1105 42.73 36.07 3.06
C GLY A 1105 41.59 35.56 2.18
N GLU A 1106 40.96 34.45 2.58
CA GLU A 1106 39.82 33.81 1.89
C GLU A 1106 38.46 34.32 2.42
N GLU A 1107 37.43 34.31 1.56
CA GLU A 1107 36.03 34.51 1.96
C GLU A 1107 35.37 33.15 2.18
N SER A 1108 34.70 32.96 3.33
CA SER A 1108 33.96 31.74 3.65
C SER A 1108 32.62 32.05 4.31
N SER A 1109 31.61 31.20 4.06
CA SER A 1109 30.39 31.19 4.87
C SER A 1109 30.73 30.71 6.28
N GLY A 1110 30.25 31.42 7.29
CA GLY A 1110 30.36 31.03 8.69
C GLY A 1110 29.30 29.99 9.06
N VAL A 1111 29.47 29.40 10.24
CA VAL A 1111 28.52 28.48 10.86
C VAL A 1111 27.76 29.23 11.95
N TYR A 1112 26.45 29.10 11.99
CA TYR A 1112 25.61 29.52 13.10
C TYR A 1112 25.57 28.38 14.11
N GLU A 1113 25.91 28.68 15.36
CA GLU A 1113 25.90 27.74 16.47
C GLU A 1113 24.78 28.16 17.44
N ASN A 1114 23.98 27.20 17.90
CA ASN A 1114 22.87 27.45 18.81
C ASN A 1114 22.71 26.31 19.81
N ILE A 1115 22.68 26.59 21.12
CA ILE A 1115 22.61 25.59 22.18
C ILE A 1115 21.27 25.67 22.93
N GLY A 1116 20.57 24.54 22.99
CA GLY A 1116 19.38 24.35 23.80
C GLY A 1116 19.77 23.80 25.15
N THR A 1117 19.10 24.22 26.20
CA THR A 1117 19.34 23.76 27.56
C THR A 1117 18.03 23.32 28.17
N VAL A 1118 17.99 22.13 28.75
CA VAL A 1118 16.96 21.76 29.71
C VAL A 1118 17.55 21.83 31.12
N SER A 1119 16.77 22.33 32.07
CA SER A 1119 17.09 22.21 33.48
C SER A 1119 15.87 21.82 34.30
N VAL A 1120 16.09 20.97 35.31
CA VAL A 1120 15.04 20.53 36.23
C VAL A 1120 15.66 20.19 37.58
N ASN A 1121 15.17 20.81 38.65
CA ASN A 1121 15.58 20.54 40.03
C ASN A 1121 17.11 20.45 40.29
N GLY A 1122 17.91 21.19 39.51
CA GLY A 1122 19.38 21.24 39.62
C GLY A 1122 20.14 20.31 38.68
N LEU A 1123 19.44 19.48 37.90
CA LEU A 1123 19.98 18.82 36.70
C LEU A 1123 19.94 19.77 35.53
N MET A 1124 20.86 19.56 34.60
CA MET A 1124 20.99 20.35 33.39
C MET A 1124 21.61 19.49 32.31
N ASP A 1125 21.06 19.57 31.12
CA ASP A 1125 21.66 19.03 29.92
C ASP A 1125 21.59 20.08 28.81
N GLU A 1126 22.57 20.03 27.91
CA GLU A 1126 22.72 21.01 26.85
C GLU A 1126 23.00 20.30 25.54
N ASP A 1127 22.35 20.77 24.49
CA ASP A 1127 22.54 20.19 23.17
C ASP A 1127 22.68 21.25 22.06
N TRP A 1128 23.60 20.98 21.14
CA TRP A 1128 24.04 21.92 20.12
C TRP A 1128 23.30 21.71 18.82
N SER A 1129 23.10 22.79 18.09
CA SER A 1129 22.56 22.70 16.74
C SER A 1129 23.21 23.75 15.84
N HIS A 1130 23.47 23.35 14.59
CA HIS A 1130 24.23 24.17 13.64
C HIS A 1130 23.47 24.38 12.32
N TYR A 1131 23.62 25.57 11.73
CA TYR A 1131 23.28 25.78 10.31
C TYR A 1131 24.31 26.68 9.62
N VAL A 1132 24.45 26.56 8.31
CA VAL A 1132 25.32 27.40 7.47
C VAL A 1132 24.48 28.11 6.41
N ASN A 1133 24.98 29.22 5.87
CA ASN A 1133 24.41 29.74 4.63
C ASN A 1133 25.04 29.02 3.42
N PRO A 1134 24.27 28.71 2.37
CA PRO A 1134 24.82 28.08 1.17
C PRO A 1134 25.93 28.94 0.53
N ASP A 1135 27.05 28.32 0.18
CA ASP A 1135 28.22 29.00 -0.40
C ASP A 1135 27.88 29.67 -1.75
N PHE A 1136 28.14 30.97 -1.86
CA PHE A 1136 28.03 31.69 -3.12
C PHE A 1136 29.12 31.23 -4.09
N SER A 1137 28.82 30.28 -4.99
CA SER A 1137 29.69 30.04 -6.15
C SER A 1137 29.69 31.29 -7.03
N ILE A 1138 30.81 32.02 -7.10
CA ILE A 1138 31.01 33.18 -7.99
C ILE A 1138 31.44 32.73 -9.39
#